data_AF-A0A1D6N3W4-F1
#
_entry.id   AF-A0A1D6N3W4-F1
#
_cell.length_a   1.000
_cell.length_b   1.000
_cell.length_c   1.000
_cell.angle_alpha   90.00
_cell.angle_beta   90.00
_cell.angle_gamma   90.00
#
_symmetry.space_group_name_H-M   'P 1'
#
loop_
_entity.id
_entity.type
_entity.pdbx_description
1 polymer ?
#
loop_
_entity_poly.entity_id
_entity_poly.type
_entity_poly.pdbx_seq_one_letter_code
_entity_poly.pdbx_strand_id
1 'polypeptide(L)'
;MIEQGNVKQDDLISGIMRSKASMTGIASNREPEDSHPSFLPTEEINEYHISKTGAKITTDSSISVLNQYCDKLPKDKYYTPRPKFQFTHYGDGYECTVTLPSSAMFQLLVGQKARNMQKAKQLVCLDACKRLHQLGALDDHLSPSVEEPPPEISSTTKRKELHGTTKVLSMSGSWGSDRSVTKLQGYKLNFVCDQVGQKYSAFVLLIDASIAKEAATLDIDLYLHDKMVKASVSPCGPLELDAWQMEQTKLFQALLFNSLFGKLFIGSKASKTPREFILKKDDVFLWNKENMYLLLPVDSTLDSHKSVCINWSVIDVVATAVGFMRSIYSDGKCNLTDKLNYEKNGEDLIHLANKSCKGNDLKNMVVLAIHTGKIYTIVVVSDLCANSKFDGTTDKKEAKFRTFAEYFEKKYSIFLCHPLQPLLVLKPTHNPHNLLSSKNRDEDNVVENKNRANSLVHMPPELLIPLDLPIDVLRVFYLFPSLMHRLESLMLASQLRSEIAYRDSDISSFVILEAMTTLRCCEDFSMERLELLGDSVLKYAVSAHLFMTFLNKHEGQLSSRRQETICNATLYRLGIERRIQGYIRDAAFDPRRWLAPGQLSRRPCPCECPVNSEVVTEDIHRIDDKSIIIGKACDKGHRWICSKTISDCVEALIGAYYVEGGLKAAFAVLKWFQIETEIEEELIMEALSSASVRNYLPKVDVVELLEAKLGYTFQMKGLLIEALTHSSQQESGATYCYQRLEFLGDAVLDILITRHLFLSHKDTDEGELTDLRSASVNNENFAQVAVKHNLHQFLQHSSGFLQDQITEYVNSLESSSMDRASLLSSGPCRGPKVLGDIVESIAGAILIDSKLDLDLVWRVFKPLLSPIVTPENLELPRFRELNEWSDKNGYFIGIKCENRGDSTMAILNLQLKDLLLVRQGCGKNKVDAKAHAASLLLRDLEEKGLIIPRNASRVEQLEKNSGTVKHCNNVLDVMDTQNVAPPRQKEVAVLSTTTPGSVLDKPLVVKVKLSKGGPRISLYESCKKLQWPMPTFEFVKVEPSVCSSSCGSSQKVAPQGFAFASTITLHIPNGDVISLTGDGRADKKSSQDSAALLMLYELQRQRRFQVQEV
;
A
#
# COMPACT_ATOMS: atom_id res chain seq x y z
N MET A 1 -41.08 22.30 -40.66
CA MET A 1 -42.32 22.58 -39.91
C MET A 1 -43.35 23.05 -40.91
N ILE A 2 -44.53 22.44 -40.89
CA ILE A 2 -45.67 22.82 -41.72
C ILE A 2 -46.68 23.47 -40.80
N GLU A 3 -47.30 24.56 -41.24
CA GLU A 3 -48.38 25.19 -40.51
C GLU A 3 -49.63 24.30 -40.60
N GLN A 4 -50.17 23.88 -39.46
CA GLN A 4 -51.24 22.87 -39.40
C GLN A 4 -52.49 23.36 -40.16
N GLY A 5 -52.90 22.61 -41.19
CA GLY A 5 -54.05 22.96 -42.06
C GLY A 5 -53.68 23.78 -43.31
N ASN A 6 -52.40 24.07 -43.56
CA ASN A 6 -51.95 24.75 -44.75
C ASN A 6 -51.75 23.79 -45.93
N VAL A 7 -52.85 23.51 -46.64
CA VAL A 7 -52.93 22.57 -47.77
C VAL A 7 -51.86 22.83 -48.84
N LYS A 8 -51.46 24.08 -49.06
CA LYS A 8 -50.42 24.42 -50.04
C LYS A 8 -49.03 23.92 -49.65
N GLN A 9 -48.70 23.93 -48.35
CA GLN A 9 -47.42 23.42 -47.87
C GLN A 9 -47.40 21.89 -47.84
N ASP A 10 -48.54 21.26 -47.51
CA ASP A 10 -48.71 19.81 -47.58
C ASP A 10 -48.59 19.29 -49.02
N ASP A 11 -49.19 19.99 -49.98
CA ASP A 11 -49.06 19.67 -51.41
C ASP A 11 -47.62 19.84 -51.92
N LEU A 12 -46.92 20.89 -51.46
CA LEU A 12 -45.53 21.15 -51.82
C LEU A 12 -44.62 20.02 -51.29
N ILE A 13 -44.81 19.59 -50.05
CA ILE A 13 -44.03 18.51 -49.44
C ILE A 13 -44.37 17.17 -50.08
N SER A 14 -45.64 16.92 -50.40
CA SER A 14 -46.06 15.74 -51.17
C SER A 14 -45.48 15.75 -52.58
N GLY A 15 -45.30 16.92 -53.18
CA GLY A 15 -44.60 17.12 -54.45
C GLY A 15 -43.10 16.82 -54.36
N ILE A 16 -42.42 17.33 -53.32
CA ILE A 16 -41.00 17.07 -53.07
C ILE A 16 -40.76 15.59 -52.75
N MET A 17 -41.65 14.95 -51.98
CA MET A 17 -41.58 13.51 -51.68
C MET A 17 -41.75 12.66 -52.94
N ARG A 18 -42.70 13.00 -53.82
CA ARG A 18 -42.88 12.34 -55.12
C ARG A 18 -41.69 12.57 -56.05
N SER A 19 -41.17 13.80 -56.11
CA SER A 19 -40.00 14.14 -56.91
C SER A 19 -38.75 13.41 -56.43
N LYS A 20 -38.53 13.36 -55.11
CA LYS A 20 -37.47 12.56 -54.50
C LYS A 20 -37.64 11.09 -54.88
N ALA A 21 -38.81 10.48 -54.66
CA ALA A 21 -39.07 9.08 -55.00
C ALA A 21 -38.87 8.78 -56.50
N SER A 22 -39.27 9.69 -57.37
CA SER A 22 -39.06 9.60 -58.82
C SER A 22 -37.58 9.71 -59.19
N MET A 23 -36.86 10.66 -58.60
CA MET A 23 -35.41 10.81 -58.80
C MET A 23 -34.63 9.59 -58.29
N THR A 24 -34.98 9.04 -57.13
CA THR A 24 -34.37 7.78 -56.66
C THR A 24 -34.73 6.61 -57.56
N GLY A 25 -35.97 6.54 -58.08
CA GLY A 25 -36.40 5.50 -59.02
C GLY A 25 -35.65 5.58 -60.36
N ILE A 26 -35.46 6.79 -60.90
CA ILE A 26 -34.73 7.04 -62.15
C ILE A 26 -33.22 6.78 -61.97
N ALA A 27 -32.65 7.13 -60.81
CA ALA A 27 -31.26 6.85 -60.49
C ALA A 27 -31.01 5.33 -60.30
N SER A 28 -31.97 4.60 -59.71
CA SER A 28 -31.89 3.15 -59.53
C SER A 28 -32.14 2.34 -60.81
N ASN A 29 -32.86 2.89 -61.80
CA ASN A 29 -33.27 2.19 -63.03
C ASN A 29 -32.51 2.63 -64.29
N ARG A 30 -31.31 3.21 -64.16
CA ARG A 30 -30.41 3.39 -65.32
C ARG A 30 -29.74 2.04 -65.66
N GLU A 31 -30.48 1.16 -66.33
CA GLU A 31 -29.91 0.05 -67.10
C GLU A 31 -29.86 0.42 -68.59
N PRO A 32 -28.78 0.11 -69.32
CA PRO A 32 -28.79 0.08 -70.78
C PRO A 32 -29.46 -1.23 -71.24
N GLU A 33 -30.47 -1.12 -72.11
CA GLU A 33 -31.06 -2.26 -72.81
C GLU A 33 -29.99 -2.99 -73.64
N ASP A 34 -29.87 -4.31 -73.48
CA ASP A 34 -29.89 -5.25 -74.61
C ASP A 34 -29.93 -6.71 -74.14
N SER A 35 -30.54 -7.54 -74.99
CA SER A 35 -30.98 -8.90 -74.74
C SER A 35 -30.06 -9.94 -75.41
N HIS A 36 -29.89 -11.10 -74.76
CA HIS A 36 -29.79 -12.49 -75.31
C HIS A 36 -28.83 -13.45 -74.55
N PRO A 37 -29.01 -14.80 -74.68
CA PRO A 37 -28.87 -15.74 -73.56
C PRO A 37 -27.69 -16.72 -73.68
N SER A 38 -27.21 -17.21 -72.53
CA SER A 38 -27.10 -18.64 -72.17
C SER A 38 -26.13 -18.81 -71.00
N PHE A 39 -26.63 -19.33 -69.87
CA PHE A 39 -25.77 -19.91 -68.83
C PHE A 39 -26.47 -21.14 -68.27
N LEU A 40 -25.85 -22.30 -68.47
CA LEU A 40 -26.25 -23.57 -67.85
C LEU A 40 -26.12 -23.41 -66.32
N PRO A 41 -27.14 -23.80 -65.52
CA PRO A 41 -27.01 -23.75 -64.07
C PRO A 41 -26.06 -24.87 -63.66
N THR A 42 -24.88 -24.50 -63.16
CA THR A 42 -24.17 -25.41 -62.25
C THR A 42 -25.01 -25.47 -60.98
N GLU A 43 -25.17 -26.65 -60.38
CA GLU A 43 -25.97 -26.85 -59.17
C GLU A 43 -25.44 -25.94 -58.03
N GLU A 44 -26.01 -24.74 -57.92
CA GLU A 44 -25.63 -23.76 -56.91
C GLU A 44 -26.19 -24.21 -55.55
N ILE A 45 -25.30 -24.69 -54.69
CA ILE A 45 -25.59 -24.98 -53.29
C ILE A 45 -25.91 -23.64 -52.59
N ASN A 46 -27.20 -23.33 -52.49
CA ASN A 46 -27.74 -22.09 -51.94
C ASN A 46 -27.80 -22.07 -50.39
N GLU A 47 -27.34 -23.14 -49.74
CA GLU A 47 -27.46 -23.32 -48.30
C GLU A 47 -26.15 -23.84 -47.69
N TYR A 48 -25.76 -23.28 -46.55
CA TYR A 48 -24.65 -23.78 -45.74
C TYR A 48 -25.19 -24.43 -44.47
N HIS A 49 -24.88 -25.71 -44.27
CA HIS A 49 -25.39 -26.51 -43.15
C HIS A 49 -24.25 -27.00 -42.25
N ILE A 50 -24.39 -26.80 -40.94
CA ILE A 50 -23.46 -27.32 -39.93
C ILE A 50 -23.99 -28.66 -39.38
N SER A 51 -23.28 -29.74 -39.65
CA SER A 51 -23.68 -31.11 -39.28
C SER A 51 -23.71 -31.39 -37.78
N LYS A 52 -22.96 -30.63 -36.95
CA LYS A 52 -22.94 -30.79 -35.48
C LYS A 52 -24.16 -30.21 -34.75
N THR A 53 -24.66 -29.06 -35.19
CA THR A 53 -25.70 -28.28 -34.50
C THR A 53 -27.02 -28.21 -35.26
N GLY A 54 -27.02 -28.58 -36.55
CA GLY A 54 -28.19 -28.43 -37.44
C GLY A 54 -28.46 -26.98 -37.88
N ALA A 55 -27.56 -26.04 -37.57
CA ALA A 55 -27.70 -24.64 -37.99
C ALA A 55 -27.54 -24.51 -39.51
N LYS A 56 -28.42 -23.72 -40.15
CA LYS A 56 -28.39 -23.46 -41.59
C LYS A 56 -28.44 -21.97 -41.91
N ILE A 57 -27.61 -21.53 -42.85
CA ILE A 57 -27.67 -20.20 -43.46
C ILE A 57 -28.06 -20.34 -44.92
N THR A 58 -29.01 -19.52 -45.36
CA THR A 58 -29.44 -19.42 -46.75
C THR A 58 -28.86 -18.15 -47.38
N THR A 59 -28.90 -18.05 -48.71
CA THR A 59 -28.48 -16.85 -49.44
C THR A 59 -29.17 -15.57 -48.94
N ASP A 60 -30.43 -15.64 -48.51
CA ASP A 60 -31.20 -14.49 -48.03
C ASP A 60 -30.81 -14.07 -46.60
N SER A 61 -30.59 -15.03 -45.69
CA SER A 61 -30.21 -14.73 -44.31
C SER A 61 -28.75 -14.32 -44.16
N SER A 62 -27.89 -14.69 -45.13
CA SER A 62 -26.46 -14.39 -45.11
C SER A 62 -26.12 -12.91 -44.95
N ILE A 63 -26.90 -12.00 -45.57
CA ILE A 63 -26.70 -10.55 -45.47
C ILE A 63 -26.95 -10.07 -44.04
N SER A 64 -28.00 -10.58 -43.39
CA SER A 64 -28.34 -10.21 -42.02
C SER A 64 -27.28 -10.68 -41.04
N VAL A 65 -26.79 -11.91 -41.19
CA VAL A 65 -25.74 -12.47 -40.33
C VAL A 65 -24.43 -11.71 -40.51
N LEU A 66 -24.06 -11.35 -41.74
CA LEU A 66 -22.85 -10.58 -42.01
C LEU A 66 -22.92 -9.16 -41.42
N ASN A 67 -24.10 -8.51 -41.48
CA ASN A 67 -24.31 -7.23 -40.82
C ASN A 67 -24.27 -7.36 -39.29
N GLN A 68 -24.89 -8.41 -38.74
CA GLN A 68 -24.88 -8.69 -37.30
C GLN A 68 -23.45 -8.95 -36.79
N TYR A 69 -22.61 -9.61 -37.59
CA TYR A 69 -21.19 -9.75 -37.32
C TYR A 69 -20.47 -8.39 -37.34
N CYS A 70 -20.70 -7.57 -38.37
CA CYS A 70 -20.07 -6.24 -38.47
C CYS A 70 -20.49 -5.33 -37.31
N ASP A 71 -21.76 -5.36 -36.87
CA ASP A 71 -22.26 -4.57 -35.73
C ASP A 71 -21.62 -4.97 -34.38
N LYS A 72 -21.03 -6.16 -34.31
CA LYS A 72 -20.29 -6.67 -33.15
C LYS A 72 -18.80 -6.33 -33.19
N LEU A 73 -18.28 -5.80 -34.30
CA LEU A 73 -16.91 -5.32 -34.40
C LEU A 73 -16.71 -4.02 -33.60
N PRO A 74 -15.46 -3.67 -33.25
CA PRO A 74 -15.15 -2.44 -32.53
C PRO A 74 -15.72 -1.21 -33.24
N LYS A 75 -16.52 -0.43 -32.51
CA LYS A 75 -17.10 0.83 -32.96
C LYS A 75 -16.71 1.94 -32.01
N ASP A 76 -16.50 3.13 -32.54
CA ASP A 76 -16.36 4.34 -31.74
C ASP A 76 -17.43 5.35 -32.17
N LYS A 77 -17.54 6.46 -31.44
CA LYS A 77 -18.50 7.56 -31.69
C LYS A 77 -18.43 8.09 -33.11
N TYR A 78 -17.29 7.94 -33.78
CA TYR A 78 -17.01 8.50 -35.10
C TYR A 78 -17.10 7.47 -36.24
N TYR A 79 -17.21 6.17 -35.95
CA TYR A 79 -17.19 5.11 -36.96
C TYR A 79 -18.04 3.90 -36.56
N THR A 80 -18.92 3.47 -37.47
CA THR A 80 -19.69 2.22 -37.33
C THR A 80 -19.28 1.23 -38.42
N PRO A 81 -18.68 0.08 -38.07
CA PRO A 81 -18.24 -0.93 -39.02
C PRO A 81 -19.40 -1.47 -39.86
N ARG A 82 -19.29 -1.39 -41.19
CA ARG A 82 -20.28 -1.94 -42.13
C ARG A 82 -19.61 -2.57 -43.35
N PRO A 83 -20.18 -3.65 -43.92
CA PRO A 83 -19.65 -4.26 -45.12
C PRO A 83 -19.89 -3.35 -46.34
N LYS A 84 -18.86 -3.11 -47.14
CA LYS A 84 -18.95 -2.38 -48.41
C LYS A 84 -19.04 -3.36 -49.57
N PHE A 85 -19.89 -3.05 -50.54
CA PHE A 85 -20.10 -3.88 -51.73
C PHE A 85 -19.72 -3.10 -52.96
N GLN A 86 -18.80 -3.62 -53.75
CA GLN A 86 -18.44 -3.11 -55.07
C GLN A 86 -18.89 -4.11 -56.12
N PHE A 87 -19.52 -3.60 -57.18
CA PHE A 87 -20.04 -4.42 -58.26
C PHE A 87 -19.24 -4.16 -59.53
N THR A 88 -18.74 -5.23 -60.13
CA THR A 88 -18.05 -5.22 -61.42
C THR A 88 -18.92 -5.93 -62.44
N HIS A 89 -19.30 -5.21 -63.50
CA HIS A 89 -20.06 -5.78 -64.60
C HIS A 89 -19.11 -6.38 -65.63
N TYR A 90 -19.22 -7.68 -65.83
CA TYR A 90 -18.61 -8.38 -66.96
C TYR A 90 -19.73 -8.70 -67.95
N GLY A 91 -19.43 -8.74 -69.25
CA GLY A 91 -20.45 -8.99 -70.28
C GLY A 91 -21.23 -10.31 -70.12
N ASP A 92 -20.79 -11.20 -69.22
CA ASP A 92 -21.40 -12.48 -68.85
C ASP A 92 -22.07 -12.50 -67.44
N GLY A 93 -22.12 -11.37 -66.71
CA GLY A 93 -22.80 -11.25 -65.42
C GLY A 93 -22.20 -10.22 -64.45
N TYR A 94 -22.82 -10.09 -63.28
CA TYR A 94 -22.35 -9.22 -62.20
C TYR A 94 -21.50 -10.01 -61.21
N GLU A 95 -20.29 -9.52 -60.94
CA GLU A 95 -19.45 -9.97 -59.84
C GLU A 95 -19.57 -8.95 -58.70
N CYS A 96 -19.61 -9.45 -57.47
CA CYS A 96 -19.66 -8.60 -56.30
C CYS A 96 -18.42 -8.88 -55.43
N THR A 97 -17.75 -7.81 -55.05
CA THR A 97 -16.63 -7.85 -54.11
C THR A 97 -17.12 -7.25 -52.80
N VAL A 98 -17.06 -8.02 -51.72
CA VAL A 98 -17.32 -7.50 -50.37
C VAL A 98 -16.00 -7.09 -49.74
N THR A 99 -16.00 -5.89 -49.17
CA THR A 99 -14.92 -5.39 -48.33
C THR A 99 -15.45 -5.26 -46.91
N LEU A 100 -14.93 -6.10 -46.01
CA LEU A 100 -15.22 -6.06 -44.58
C LEU A 100 -14.31 -5.04 -43.88
N PRO A 101 -14.75 -4.48 -42.73
CA PRO A 101 -13.95 -3.56 -41.91
C PRO A 101 -12.59 -4.17 -41.53
N SER A 102 -11.59 -3.34 -41.24
CA SER A 102 -10.24 -3.86 -40.95
C SER A 102 -10.17 -4.74 -39.70
N SER A 103 -11.11 -4.56 -38.78
CA SER A 103 -11.27 -5.35 -37.56
C SER A 103 -11.87 -6.74 -37.79
N ALA A 104 -12.34 -7.04 -39.01
CA ALA A 104 -12.86 -8.34 -39.39
C ALA A 104 -11.71 -9.34 -39.67
N MET A 105 -11.99 -10.63 -39.49
CA MET A 105 -10.99 -11.71 -39.65
C MET A 105 -10.41 -11.83 -41.07
N PHE A 106 -11.11 -11.32 -42.08
CA PHE A 106 -10.59 -11.09 -43.42
C PHE A 106 -11.28 -9.86 -44.00
N GLN A 107 -10.62 -9.19 -44.95
CA GLN A 107 -11.11 -7.91 -45.48
C GLN A 107 -11.72 -8.05 -46.86
N LEU A 108 -11.10 -8.80 -47.77
CA LEU A 108 -11.53 -8.87 -49.16
C LEU A 108 -12.05 -10.26 -49.50
N LEU A 109 -13.24 -10.31 -50.09
CA LEU A 109 -13.76 -11.53 -50.70
C LEU A 109 -14.48 -11.18 -52.00
N VAL A 110 -14.02 -11.79 -53.08
CA VAL A 110 -14.67 -11.76 -54.39
C VAL A 110 -15.55 -13.01 -54.47
N GLY A 111 -16.85 -12.83 -54.71
CA GLY A 111 -17.76 -13.96 -54.85
C GLY A 111 -18.11 -14.24 -56.31
N GLN A 112 -18.85 -15.32 -56.50
CA GLN A 112 -19.14 -15.87 -57.82
C GLN A 112 -20.00 -14.92 -58.66
N LYS A 113 -19.80 -14.97 -59.99
CA LYS A 113 -20.60 -14.20 -60.96
C LYS A 113 -22.06 -14.63 -60.90
N ALA A 114 -22.98 -13.67 -60.90
CA ALA A 114 -24.41 -13.94 -60.93
C ALA A 114 -25.12 -13.11 -61.99
N ARG A 115 -26.33 -13.55 -62.37
CA ARG A 115 -27.16 -12.87 -63.39
C ARG A 115 -27.65 -11.49 -62.98
N ASN A 116 -27.72 -11.20 -61.69
CA ASN A 116 -28.17 -9.90 -61.18
C ASN A 116 -27.33 -9.47 -59.96
N MET A 117 -27.26 -8.16 -59.71
CA MET A 117 -26.47 -7.58 -58.61
C MET A 117 -26.88 -8.12 -57.23
N GLN A 118 -28.19 -8.37 -57.03
CA GLN A 118 -28.70 -8.80 -55.73
C GLN A 118 -28.29 -10.25 -55.40
N LYS A 119 -28.33 -11.15 -56.38
CA LYS A 119 -27.88 -12.54 -56.23
C LYS A 119 -26.36 -12.61 -56.10
N ALA A 120 -25.61 -11.79 -56.83
CA ALA A 120 -24.16 -11.67 -56.65
C ALA A 120 -23.81 -11.25 -55.21
N LYS A 121 -24.52 -10.26 -54.66
CA LYS A 121 -24.37 -9.82 -53.26
C LYS A 121 -24.68 -10.95 -52.27
N GLN A 122 -25.76 -11.70 -52.48
CA GLN A 122 -26.15 -12.81 -51.60
C GLN A 122 -25.15 -13.97 -51.61
N LEU A 123 -24.64 -14.33 -52.80
CA LEU A 123 -23.64 -15.40 -52.94
C LEU A 123 -22.32 -15.03 -52.24
N VAL A 124 -21.85 -13.80 -52.43
CA VAL A 124 -20.67 -13.28 -51.73
C VAL A 124 -20.86 -13.28 -50.21
N CYS A 125 -22.02 -12.83 -49.72
CA CYS A 125 -22.31 -12.85 -48.29
C CYS A 125 -22.37 -14.28 -47.72
N LEU A 126 -22.92 -15.23 -48.48
CA LEU A 126 -22.97 -16.64 -48.08
C LEU A 126 -21.55 -17.22 -47.96
N ASP A 127 -20.69 -16.98 -48.95
CA ASP A 127 -19.30 -17.41 -48.92
C ASP A 127 -18.50 -16.67 -47.83
N ALA A 128 -18.82 -15.41 -47.54
CA ALA A 128 -18.25 -14.68 -46.41
C ALA A 128 -18.61 -15.32 -45.07
N CYS A 129 -19.89 -15.68 -44.85
CA CYS A 129 -20.31 -16.37 -43.63
C CYS A 129 -19.67 -17.76 -43.50
N LYS A 130 -19.53 -18.53 -44.59
CA LYS A 130 -18.80 -19.81 -44.58
C LYS A 130 -17.35 -19.63 -44.13
N ARG A 131 -16.68 -18.62 -44.68
CA ARG A 131 -15.29 -18.32 -44.36
C ARG A 131 -15.14 -17.81 -42.93
N LEU A 132 -16.05 -16.97 -42.45
CA LEU A 132 -16.07 -16.51 -41.04
C LEU A 132 -16.26 -17.68 -40.06
N HIS A 133 -17.11 -18.66 -40.38
CA HIS A 133 -17.27 -19.87 -39.58
C HIS A 133 -16.01 -20.76 -39.60
N GLN A 134 -15.40 -20.98 -40.77
CA GLN A 134 -14.13 -21.73 -40.87
C GLN A 134 -12.98 -21.08 -40.09
N LEU A 135 -12.99 -19.74 -39.98
CA LEU A 135 -12.02 -18.97 -39.22
C LEU A 135 -12.39 -18.83 -37.73
N GLY A 136 -13.48 -19.47 -37.27
CA GLY A 136 -13.93 -19.46 -35.89
C GLY A 136 -14.52 -18.12 -35.41
N ALA A 137 -14.89 -17.21 -36.32
CA ALA A 137 -15.50 -15.92 -36.01
C ALA A 137 -17.04 -16.00 -35.85
N LEU A 138 -17.62 -17.06 -36.41
CA LEU A 138 -18.98 -17.50 -36.14
C LEU A 138 -18.88 -18.84 -35.40
N ASP A 139 -19.70 -19.03 -34.37
CA ASP A 139 -19.80 -20.30 -33.65
C ASP A 139 -20.52 -21.38 -34.48
N ASP A 140 -20.58 -22.61 -33.96
CA ASP A 140 -21.30 -23.71 -34.60
C ASP A 140 -22.82 -23.42 -34.72
N HIS A 141 -23.35 -22.36 -34.10
CA HIS A 141 -24.73 -21.88 -34.26
C HIS A 141 -24.86 -20.74 -35.29
N LEU A 142 -23.79 -20.43 -36.04
CA LEU A 142 -23.70 -19.34 -37.03
C LEU A 142 -23.98 -17.95 -36.44
N SER A 143 -23.74 -17.79 -35.14
CA SER A 143 -23.81 -16.54 -34.42
C SER A 143 -22.40 -15.96 -34.25
N PRO A 144 -22.21 -14.63 -34.27
CA PRO A 144 -20.91 -14.01 -33.99
C PRO A 144 -20.39 -14.51 -32.64
N SER A 145 -19.20 -15.12 -32.63
CA SER A 145 -18.57 -15.61 -31.41
C SER A 145 -18.20 -14.41 -30.55
N VAL A 146 -19.03 -14.07 -29.57
CA VAL A 146 -18.66 -13.12 -28.52
C VAL A 146 -17.77 -13.93 -27.58
N GLU A 147 -16.47 -13.64 -27.55
CA GLU A 147 -15.72 -13.84 -26.31
C GLU A 147 -16.40 -12.92 -25.32
N GLU A 148 -17.41 -13.42 -24.61
CA GLU A 148 -18.02 -12.67 -23.51
C GLU A 148 -16.88 -12.41 -22.54
N PRO A 149 -16.67 -11.14 -22.11
CA PRO A 149 -15.73 -10.88 -21.04
C PRO A 149 -16.14 -11.82 -19.90
N PRO A 150 -15.19 -12.57 -19.31
CA PRO A 150 -15.53 -13.46 -18.22
C PRO A 150 -16.37 -12.67 -17.21
N PRO A 151 -17.43 -13.28 -16.63
CA PRO A 151 -18.26 -12.60 -15.65
C PRO A 151 -17.31 -11.97 -14.64
N GLU A 152 -17.45 -10.65 -14.40
CA GLU A 152 -16.64 -9.93 -13.42
C GLU A 152 -16.53 -10.81 -12.18
N ILE A 153 -15.39 -11.48 -12.00
CA ILE A 153 -15.18 -12.30 -10.81
C ILE A 153 -15.20 -11.27 -9.71
N SER A 154 -16.31 -11.29 -8.96
CA SER A 154 -16.66 -10.31 -7.92
C SER A 154 -15.40 -9.87 -7.20
N SER A 155 -15.13 -8.57 -7.20
CA SER A 155 -13.92 -7.94 -6.64
C SER A 155 -13.43 -8.66 -5.37
N THR A 156 -12.48 -9.59 -5.53
CA THR A 156 -11.87 -10.34 -4.42
C THR A 156 -10.87 -9.49 -3.62
N THR A 157 -10.65 -8.24 -4.03
CA THR A 157 -9.60 -7.32 -3.57
C THR A 157 -9.69 -6.91 -2.09
N LYS A 158 -10.75 -7.26 -1.36
CA LYS A 158 -10.90 -6.94 0.08
C LYS A 158 -11.04 -8.16 0.99
N ARG A 159 -10.85 -9.36 0.45
CA ARG A 159 -10.92 -10.60 1.24
C ARG A 159 -9.78 -10.63 2.26
N LYS A 160 -10.11 -10.99 3.50
CA LYS A 160 -9.13 -11.19 4.58
C LYS A 160 -8.87 -12.68 4.74
N GLU A 161 -7.59 -13.03 4.78
CA GLU A 161 -7.15 -14.40 4.65
C GLU A 161 -6.10 -14.73 5.71
N LEU A 162 -6.23 -15.91 6.31
CA LEU A 162 -5.29 -16.36 7.32
C LEU A 162 -4.13 -17.07 6.64
N HIS A 163 -2.91 -16.58 6.86
CA HIS A 163 -1.69 -17.12 6.28
C HIS A 163 -0.63 -17.35 7.37
N GLY A 164 0.27 -18.31 7.14
CA GLY A 164 1.46 -18.51 7.97
C GLY A 164 2.63 -17.60 7.55
N THR A 165 3.67 -17.55 8.37
CA THR A 165 4.94 -16.85 8.05
C THR A 165 6.00 -17.86 7.63
N THR A 166 6.73 -17.59 6.55
CA THR A 166 7.92 -18.35 6.17
C THR A 166 9.02 -18.15 7.21
N LYS A 167 9.67 -19.24 7.62
CA LYS A 167 10.80 -19.22 8.57
C LYS A 167 12.12 -19.19 7.81
N VAL A 168 13.13 -18.59 8.42
CA VAL A 168 14.48 -18.49 7.84
C VAL A 168 15.17 -19.85 7.94
N LEU A 169 15.41 -20.50 6.81
CA LEU A 169 16.02 -21.84 6.79
C LEU A 169 17.43 -21.83 7.39
N SER A 170 18.21 -20.79 7.15
CA SER A 170 19.58 -20.67 7.68
C SER A 170 19.64 -20.58 9.20
N MET A 171 18.55 -20.21 9.89
CA MET A 171 18.49 -20.16 11.36
C MET A 171 17.88 -21.43 11.97
N SER A 172 17.49 -22.40 11.15
CA SER A 172 17.04 -23.71 11.61
C SER A 172 18.24 -24.66 11.75
N GLY A 173 18.18 -25.57 12.71
CA GLY A 173 19.26 -26.52 12.97
C GLY A 173 18.82 -27.68 13.87
N SER A 174 19.59 -28.77 13.84
CA SER A 174 19.39 -29.93 14.73
C SER A 174 20.44 -30.06 15.82
N TRP A 175 21.47 -29.22 15.81
CA TRP A 175 22.62 -29.29 16.72
C TRP A 175 22.29 -29.03 18.20
N GLY A 176 21.10 -28.50 18.51
CA GLY A 176 20.68 -28.26 19.89
C GLY A 176 20.56 -29.53 20.75
N SER A 177 20.50 -30.72 20.15
CA SER A 177 20.41 -32.01 20.87
C SER A 177 21.67 -32.88 20.77
N ASP A 178 22.64 -32.47 19.94
CA ASP A 178 23.83 -33.26 19.66
C ASP A 178 24.84 -33.12 20.80
N ARG A 179 25.42 -34.26 21.22
CA ARG A 179 26.45 -34.34 22.29
C ARG A 179 27.88 -34.42 21.73
N SER A 180 28.06 -34.23 20.42
CA SER A 180 29.35 -34.21 19.74
C SER A 180 29.92 -32.80 19.63
N VAL A 181 31.18 -32.69 19.21
CA VAL A 181 31.77 -31.39 18.82
C VAL A 181 30.97 -30.84 17.63
N THR A 182 30.45 -29.63 17.78
CA THR A 182 29.62 -28.97 16.76
C THR A 182 30.40 -27.84 16.13
N LYS A 183 30.47 -27.84 14.80
CA LYS A 183 31.11 -26.79 14.02
C LYS A 183 30.07 -25.81 13.50
N LEU A 184 30.11 -24.56 13.95
CA LEU A 184 29.16 -23.51 13.58
C LEU A 184 29.88 -22.38 12.83
N GLN A 185 29.20 -21.77 11.86
CA GLN A 185 29.69 -20.57 11.18
C GLN A 185 29.54 -19.35 12.09
N GLY A 186 30.61 -18.58 12.23
CA GLY A 186 30.66 -17.38 13.05
C GLY A 186 30.57 -16.08 12.27
N TYR A 187 29.82 -15.14 12.84
CA TYR A 187 29.70 -13.77 12.37
C TYR A 187 29.93 -12.79 13.53
N LYS A 188 30.98 -11.99 13.45
CA LYS A 188 31.33 -10.97 14.45
C LYS A 188 30.40 -9.76 14.30
N LEU A 189 29.75 -9.40 15.40
CA LEU A 189 28.87 -8.25 15.58
C LEU A 189 29.66 -7.15 16.33
N ASN A 190 29.91 -6.03 15.65
CA ASN A 190 30.60 -4.88 16.23
C ASN A 190 29.63 -3.71 16.41
N PHE A 191 29.82 -2.94 17.48
CA PHE A 191 28.94 -1.83 17.86
C PHE A 191 29.75 -0.58 18.12
N VAL A 192 29.42 0.51 17.43
CA VAL A 192 30.08 1.81 17.57
C VAL A 192 29.04 2.87 17.92
N CYS A 193 29.23 3.53 19.06
CA CYS A 193 28.36 4.61 19.53
C CYS A 193 28.86 5.96 18.99
N ASP A 194 27.95 6.83 18.56
CA ASP A 194 28.26 8.20 18.16
C ASP A 194 28.82 9.07 19.31
N GLN A 195 28.37 8.82 20.54
CA GLN A 195 28.84 9.51 21.74
C GLN A 195 30.19 8.99 22.27
N VAL A 196 31.11 9.92 22.54
CA VAL A 196 32.44 9.65 23.11
C VAL A 196 32.34 9.10 24.54
N GLY A 197 33.02 7.99 24.81
CA GLY A 197 33.16 7.41 26.16
C GLY A 197 32.19 6.27 26.50
N GLN A 198 31.21 5.97 25.64
CA GLN A 198 30.35 4.80 25.81
C GLN A 198 30.87 3.60 25.03
N LYS A 199 31.22 2.53 25.75
CA LYS A 199 31.70 1.28 25.17
C LYS A 199 30.57 0.26 25.05
N TYR A 200 30.67 -0.56 24.01
CA TYR A 200 29.80 -1.69 23.72
C TYR A 200 30.70 -2.88 23.39
N SER A 201 30.46 -4.02 24.02
CA SER A 201 31.25 -5.24 23.75
C SER A 201 30.90 -5.82 22.38
N ALA A 202 31.89 -6.35 21.66
CA ALA A 202 31.64 -7.13 20.46
C ALA A 202 31.03 -8.50 20.83
N PHE A 203 30.26 -9.05 19.91
CA PHE A 203 29.65 -10.38 20.03
C PHE A 203 29.94 -11.23 18.79
N VAL A 204 29.78 -12.54 18.91
CA VAL A 204 29.77 -13.46 17.79
C VAL A 204 28.41 -14.16 17.72
N LEU A 205 27.82 -14.13 16.53
CA LEU A 205 26.66 -14.90 16.15
C LEU A 205 27.12 -16.23 15.55
N LEU A 206 26.73 -17.35 16.17
CA LEU A 206 27.04 -18.69 15.69
C LEU A 206 25.77 -19.35 15.14
N ILE A 207 25.85 -19.80 13.88
CA ILE A 207 24.75 -20.42 13.12
C ILE A 207 25.29 -21.63 12.35
N ASP A 208 24.44 -22.63 12.10
CA ASP A 208 24.83 -23.86 11.38
C ASP A 208 25.09 -23.61 9.89
N ALA A 209 24.21 -22.84 9.25
CA ALA A 209 24.29 -22.50 7.84
C ALA A 209 25.09 -21.21 7.56
N SER A 210 25.71 -21.14 6.38
CA SER A 210 26.28 -19.89 5.88
C SER A 210 25.19 -18.90 5.46
N ILE A 211 25.26 -17.68 6.00
CA ILE A 211 24.41 -16.55 5.63
C ILE A 211 24.87 -15.94 4.30
N ALA A 212 23.92 -15.41 3.52
CA ALA A 212 24.20 -14.67 2.28
C ALA A 212 25.14 -13.48 2.53
N LYS A 213 25.97 -13.15 1.52
CA LYS A 213 27.02 -12.11 1.61
C LYS A 213 26.53 -10.77 2.15
N GLU A 214 25.37 -10.30 1.72
CA GLU A 214 24.79 -9.03 2.16
C GLU A 214 24.44 -9.04 3.65
N ALA A 215 23.75 -10.08 4.12
CA ALA A 215 23.44 -10.23 5.54
C ALA A 215 24.71 -10.49 6.39
N ALA A 216 25.72 -11.15 5.82
CA ALA A 216 27.03 -11.35 6.46
C ALA A 216 27.89 -10.07 6.56
N THR A 217 27.54 -9.02 5.83
CA THR A 217 28.22 -7.71 5.80
C THR A 217 27.28 -6.55 6.15
N LEU A 218 26.16 -6.86 6.80
CA LEU A 218 25.14 -5.89 7.19
C LEU A 218 25.73 -4.77 8.04
N ASP A 219 25.39 -3.53 7.69
CA ASP A 219 25.70 -2.33 8.44
C ASP A 219 24.42 -1.55 8.68
N ILE A 220 24.06 -1.29 9.93
CA ILE A 220 22.79 -0.65 10.31
C ILE A 220 22.93 0.31 11.48
N ASP A 221 22.26 1.45 11.37
CA ASP A 221 22.14 2.44 12.44
C ASP A 221 20.95 2.10 13.36
N LEU A 222 21.22 1.97 14.66
CA LEU A 222 20.21 1.73 15.68
C LEU A 222 19.96 3.01 16.49
N TYR A 223 18.75 3.54 16.40
CA TYR A 223 18.38 4.81 16.99
C TYR A 223 17.87 4.64 18.42
N LEU A 224 18.69 4.99 19.40
CA LEU A 224 18.28 5.15 20.79
C LEU A 224 17.77 6.59 21.02
N HIS A 225 17.10 6.80 22.15
CA HIS A 225 16.43 8.09 22.50
C HIS A 225 17.37 9.30 22.44
N ASP A 226 18.62 9.12 22.88
CA ASP A 226 19.62 10.19 23.05
C ASP A 226 20.87 10.01 22.17
N LYS A 227 20.99 8.89 21.44
CA LYS A 227 22.22 8.49 20.75
C LYS A 227 21.95 7.51 19.61
N MET A 228 22.93 7.29 18.75
CA MET A 228 22.87 6.31 17.67
C MET A 228 24.01 5.30 17.84
N VAL A 229 23.69 4.02 17.70
CA VAL A 229 24.67 2.94 17.73
C VAL A 229 24.68 2.25 16.38
N LYS A 230 25.82 2.35 15.70
CA LYS A 230 26.07 1.67 14.44
C LYS A 230 26.46 0.23 14.71
N ALA A 231 25.70 -0.72 14.18
CA ALA A 231 25.93 -2.15 14.31
C ALA A 231 26.39 -2.73 12.97
N SER A 232 27.54 -3.41 12.96
CA SER A 232 28.12 -4.04 11.78
C SER A 232 28.35 -5.53 11.96
N VAL A 233 28.09 -6.31 10.92
CA VAL A 233 28.27 -7.76 10.85
C VAL A 233 29.45 -8.08 9.95
N SER A 234 30.30 -9.01 10.36
CA SER A 234 31.44 -9.46 9.54
C SER A 234 31.68 -10.96 9.73
N PRO A 235 32.01 -11.72 8.68
CA PRO A 235 32.26 -13.15 8.80
C PRO A 235 33.58 -13.39 9.58
N CYS A 236 33.58 -14.33 10.52
CA CYS A 236 34.77 -14.72 11.28
C CYS A 236 35.20 -16.19 11.07
N GLY A 237 34.54 -16.91 10.17
CA GLY A 237 34.84 -18.31 9.85
C GLY A 237 34.18 -19.30 10.83
N PRO A 238 34.42 -20.61 10.67
CA PRO A 238 33.80 -21.62 11.52
C PRO A 238 34.49 -21.71 12.89
N LEU A 239 33.69 -21.86 13.95
CA LEU A 239 34.14 -22.13 15.32
C LEU A 239 33.63 -23.50 15.77
N GLU A 240 34.46 -24.22 16.50
CA GLU A 240 34.13 -25.53 17.07
C GLU A 240 33.84 -25.39 18.57
N LEU A 241 32.69 -25.91 18.99
CA LEU A 241 32.28 -25.94 20.39
C LEU A 241 32.16 -27.40 20.85
N ASP A 242 32.76 -27.72 21.99
CA ASP A 242 32.54 -29.01 22.63
C ASP A 242 31.18 -29.08 23.34
N ALA A 243 30.80 -30.28 23.79
CA ALA A 243 29.50 -30.51 24.42
C ALA A 243 29.30 -29.70 25.73
N TRP A 244 30.38 -29.47 26.49
CA TRP A 244 30.33 -28.74 27.75
C TRP A 244 30.17 -27.23 27.49
N GLN A 245 30.97 -26.69 26.59
CA GLN A 245 30.88 -25.32 26.07
C GLN A 245 29.49 -25.02 25.50
N MET A 246 28.92 -25.97 24.76
CA MET A 246 27.56 -25.87 24.24
C MET A 246 26.51 -25.77 25.36
N GLU A 247 26.64 -26.55 26.43
CA GLU A 247 25.73 -26.45 27.58
C GLU A 247 25.88 -25.10 28.30
N GLN A 248 27.11 -24.64 28.56
CA GLN A 248 27.34 -23.35 29.25
C GLN A 248 26.78 -22.17 28.45
N THR A 249 26.95 -22.17 27.13
CA THR A 249 26.45 -21.11 26.25
C THR A 249 24.92 -21.07 26.19
N LYS A 250 24.25 -22.23 26.16
CA LYS A 250 22.78 -22.32 26.24
C LYS A 250 22.26 -21.73 27.56
N LEU A 251 22.90 -22.07 28.68
CA LEU A 251 22.54 -21.55 30.00
C LEU A 251 22.75 -20.04 30.10
N PHE A 252 23.87 -19.53 29.57
CA PHE A 252 24.17 -18.11 29.51
C PHE A 252 23.09 -17.33 28.77
N GLN A 253 22.77 -17.75 27.54
CA GLN A 253 21.78 -17.08 26.69
C GLN A 253 20.38 -17.14 27.31
N ALA A 254 19.96 -18.31 27.78
CA ALA A 254 18.66 -18.51 28.38
C ALA A 254 18.51 -17.69 29.67
N LEU A 255 19.52 -17.63 30.54
CA LEU A 255 19.45 -16.84 31.76
C LEU A 255 19.32 -15.35 31.44
N LEU A 256 20.17 -14.79 30.59
CA LEU A 256 20.19 -13.36 30.34
C LEU A 256 18.92 -12.87 29.65
N PHE A 257 18.47 -13.51 28.56
CA PHE A 257 17.26 -13.07 27.86
C PHE A 257 16.01 -13.20 28.74
N ASN A 258 15.85 -14.30 29.48
CA ASN A 258 14.69 -14.46 30.36
C ASN A 258 14.75 -13.54 31.60
N SER A 259 15.95 -13.18 32.08
CA SER A 259 16.11 -12.30 33.25
C SER A 259 15.96 -10.82 32.88
N LEU A 260 16.47 -10.39 31.73
CA LEU A 260 16.33 -9.01 31.24
C LEU A 260 14.89 -8.68 30.88
N PHE A 261 14.18 -9.62 30.25
CA PHE A 261 12.80 -9.43 29.83
C PHE A 261 11.77 -9.98 30.84
N GLY A 262 12.22 -10.38 32.03
CA GLY A 262 11.40 -10.54 33.23
C GLY A 262 10.51 -11.79 33.26
N LYS A 263 10.99 -12.92 32.73
CA LYS A 263 10.25 -14.17 32.59
C LYS A 263 10.93 -15.40 33.16
N LEU A 264 12.01 -15.27 33.93
CA LEU A 264 12.73 -16.42 34.54
C LEU A 264 11.85 -17.37 35.41
N PHE A 265 10.68 -16.90 35.84
CA PHE A 265 9.69 -17.68 36.60
C PHE A 265 8.33 -17.73 35.88
N ILE A 266 7.68 -18.89 35.92
CA ILE A 266 6.30 -19.12 35.46
C ILE A 266 5.37 -19.25 36.67
N GLY A 267 4.12 -18.83 36.53
CA GLY A 267 3.09 -18.93 37.58
C GLY A 267 3.00 -17.69 38.46
N SER A 268 1.80 -17.39 38.95
CA SER A 268 1.54 -16.24 39.81
C SER A 268 0.48 -16.56 40.85
N LYS A 269 0.57 -15.91 42.03
CA LYS A 269 -0.49 -15.97 43.06
C LYS A 269 -1.86 -15.53 42.50
N ALA A 270 -1.88 -14.67 41.47
CA ALA A 270 -3.11 -14.22 40.79
C ALA A 270 -3.72 -15.29 39.87
N SER A 271 -2.90 -16.19 39.30
CA SER A 271 -3.33 -17.27 38.40
C SER A 271 -3.52 -18.62 39.10
N LYS A 272 -3.41 -18.68 40.44
CA LYS A 272 -3.50 -19.90 41.28
C LYS A 272 -2.51 -21.03 40.91
N THR A 273 -1.49 -20.75 40.10
CA THR A 273 -0.45 -21.72 39.73
C THR A 273 0.80 -21.53 40.59
N PRO A 274 1.46 -22.61 41.05
CA PRO A 274 2.68 -22.51 41.85
C PRO A 274 3.77 -21.83 41.02
N ARG A 275 4.61 -21.04 41.69
CA ARG A 275 5.70 -20.33 41.02
C ARG A 275 6.85 -21.30 40.74
N GLU A 276 7.20 -21.47 39.48
CA GLU A 276 8.22 -22.40 39.03
C GLU A 276 9.39 -21.67 38.35
N PHE A 277 10.61 -22.08 38.67
CA PHE A 277 11.83 -21.64 38.00
C PHE A 277 12.00 -22.45 36.71
N ILE A 278 12.22 -21.78 35.58
CA ILE A 278 12.16 -22.41 34.26
C ILE A 278 13.34 -23.36 34.00
N LEU A 279 14.53 -23.00 34.47
CA LEU A 279 15.76 -23.74 34.17
C LEU A 279 15.98 -24.94 35.12
N LYS A 280 14.91 -25.62 35.55
CA LYS A 280 14.93 -26.74 36.52
C LYS A 280 15.20 -28.13 35.91
N LYS A 281 14.80 -28.38 34.65
CA LYS A 281 14.89 -29.68 33.95
C LYS A 281 15.54 -29.53 32.56
N ASP A 282 15.87 -30.65 31.93
CA ASP A 282 16.57 -30.78 30.64
C ASP A 282 16.02 -29.87 29.52
N ASP A 283 16.95 -29.41 28.68
CA ASP A 283 16.88 -28.31 27.69
C ASP A 283 15.81 -28.41 26.59
N VAL A 284 15.04 -29.50 26.51
CA VAL A 284 14.20 -29.84 25.35
C VAL A 284 13.03 -28.87 25.15
N PHE A 285 12.55 -28.21 26.21
CA PHE A 285 11.39 -27.30 26.12
C PHE A 285 11.70 -25.90 25.58
N LEU A 286 12.95 -25.43 25.69
CA LEU A 286 13.29 -24.02 25.43
C LEU A 286 13.96 -23.78 24.07
N TRP A 287 14.48 -24.83 23.45
CA TRP A 287 15.23 -24.75 22.20
C TRP A 287 14.41 -25.37 21.07
N ASN A 288 13.84 -24.53 20.20
CA ASN A 288 13.12 -24.96 19.00
C ASN A 288 14.12 -25.19 17.85
N LYS A 289 13.96 -26.30 17.11
CA LYS A 289 14.75 -26.63 15.90
C LYS A 289 14.69 -25.54 14.82
N GLU A 290 13.63 -24.75 14.81
CA GLU A 290 13.40 -23.75 13.76
C GLU A 290 14.03 -22.38 14.07
N ASN A 291 14.56 -22.21 15.28
CA ASN A 291 15.26 -20.99 15.69
C ASN A 291 16.44 -21.37 16.60
N MET A 292 17.58 -21.67 15.97
CA MET A 292 18.80 -22.14 16.62
C MET A 292 19.99 -21.26 16.22
N TYR A 293 20.35 -20.35 17.10
CA TYR A 293 21.58 -19.57 17.02
C TYR A 293 22.09 -19.21 18.42
N LEU A 294 23.39 -18.90 18.52
CA LEU A 294 24.03 -18.43 19.75
C LEU A 294 24.60 -17.02 19.57
N LEU A 295 24.40 -16.18 20.58
CA LEU A 295 24.99 -14.85 20.68
C LEU A 295 25.96 -14.81 21.86
N LEU A 296 27.26 -14.83 21.57
CA LEU A 296 28.30 -14.96 22.60
C LEU A 296 29.20 -13.72 22.67
N PRO A 297 29.56 -13.24 23.87
CA PRO A 297 30.44 -12.09 24.02
C PRO A 297 31.87 -12.42 23.56
N VAL A 298 32.52 -11.45 22.93
CA VAL A 298 33.92 -11.55 22.46
C VAL A 298 34.85 -10.85 23.46
N ASP A 299 36.01 -11.45 23.73
CA ASP A 299 37.04 -10.83 24.56
C ASP A 299 37.85 -9.81 23.75
N SER A 300 37.64 -8.53 24.03
CA SER A 300 38.33 -7.42 23.37
C SER A 300 39.81 -7.31 23.71
N THR A 301 40.31 -8.00 24.75
CA THR A 301 41.71 -7.90 25.19
C THR A 301 42.65 -8.84 24.44
N LEU A 302 42.11 -9.92 23.87
CA LEU A 302 42.83 -10.98 23.16
C LEU A 302 42.50 -11.01 21.65
N ASP A 303 41.75 -10.02 21.16
CA ASP A 303 41.25 -9.95 19.78
C ASP A 303 42.40 -9.60 18.81
N SER A 304 42.86 -10.59 18.05
CA SER A 304 43.73 -10.36 16.89
C SER A 304 42.86 -10.14 15.65
N HIS A 305 43.31 -9.34 14.68
CA HIS A 305 42.56 -9.05 13.44
C HIS A 305 42.13 -10.29 12.62
N LYS A 306 42.54 -11.52 12.99
CA LYS A 306 42.25 -12.77 12.28
C LYS A 306 41.48 -13.84 13.07
N SER A 307 41.31 -13.72 14.39
CA SER A 307 40.69 -14.78 15.21
C SER A 307 39.81 -14.22 16.33
N VAL A 308 38.53 -14.56 16.34
CA VAL A 308 37.58 -14.17 17.39
C VAL A 308 37.77 -15.07 18.62
N CYS A 309 38.01 -14.47 19.79
CA CYS A 309 38.10 -15.18 21.06
C CYS A 309 36.81 -15.00 21.87
N ILE A 310 36.09 -16.09 22.16
CA ILE A 310 34.88 -16.06 23.00
C ILE A 310 35.28 -15.79 24.45
N ASN A 311 34.56 -14.88 25.12
CA ASN A 311 34.78 -14.59 26.53
C ASN A 311 34.13 -15.64 27.44
N TRP A 312 34.83 -16.76 27.62
CA TRP A 312 34.39 -17.87 28.48
C TRP A 312 34.25 -17.48 29.95
N SER A 313 35.09 -16.55 30.45
CA SER A 313 35.02 -16.12 31.86
C SER A 313 33.66 -15.55 32.25
N VAL A 314 33.03 -14.79 31.35
CA VAL A 314 31.69 -14.21 31.56
C VAL A 314 30.60 -15.29 31.46
N ILE A 315 30.75 -16.22 30.50
CA ILE A 315 29.78 -17.30 30.26
C ILE A 315 29.72 -18.24 31.46
N ASP A 316 30.87 -18.67 31.97
CA ASP A 316 30.99 -19.62 33.07
C ASP A 316 30.43 -19.08 34.39
N VAL A 317 30.65 -17.79 34.68
CA VAL A 317 30.09 -17.12 35.87
C VAL A 317 28.56 -17.10 35.84
N VAL A 318 27.98 -16.74 34.69
CA VAL A 318 26.53 -16.71 34.51
C VAL A 318 25.94 -18.12 34.58
N ALA A 319 26.59 -19.12 33.98
CA ALA A 319 26.14 -20.51 34.04
C ALA A 319 26.23 -21.09 35.47
N THR A 320 27.30 -20.75 36.22
CA THR A 320 27.43 -21.09 37.65
C THR A 320 26.30 -20.48 38.49
N ALA A 321 25.89 -19.25 38.18
CA ALA A 321 24.72 -18.62 38.83
C ALA A 321 23.42 -19.39 38.56
N VAL A 322 23.25 -19.98 37.36
CA VAL A 322 22.12 -20.90 37.08
C VAL A 322 22.21 -22.16 37.95
N GLY A 323 23.38 -22.77 38.07
CA GLY A 323 23.62 -23.91 38.94
C GLY A 323 23.23 -23.61 40.40
N PHE A 324 23.63 -22.45 40.91
CA PHE A 324 23.25 -21.98 42.24
C PHE A 324 21.73 -21.79 42.36
N MET A 325 21.07 -21.17 41.37
CA MET A 325 19.62 -21.01 41.34
C MET A 325 18.87 -22.36 41.30
N ARG A 326 19.33 -23.33 40.49
CA ARG A 326 18.79 -24.70 40.48
C ARG A 326 18.81 -25.28 41.88
N SER A 327 19.93 -25.10 42.57
CA SER A 327 20.16 -25.60 43.93
C SER A 327 19.25 -24.95 45.00
N ILE A 328 18.74 -23.74 44.78
CA ILE A 328 17.79 -23.04 45.68
C ILE A 328 16.37 -23.58 45.50
N TYR A 329 16.01 -24.02 44.29
CA TYR A 329 14.64 -24.35 43.89
C TYR A 329 14.37 -25.84 43.66
N SER A 330 15.27 -26.74 44.08
CA SER A 330 15.22 -28.19 43.81
C SER A 330 13.94 -28.90 44.29
N ASP A 331 13.31 -28.47 45.39
CA ASP A 331 12.16 -29.17 46.02
C ASP A 331 10.87 -28.33 46.15
N GLY A 332 10.72 -27.28 45.34
CA GLY A 332 9.51 -26.43 45.38
C GLY A 332 9.35 -25.56 46.65
N LYS A 333 10.31 -25.62 47.57
CA LYS A 333 10.52 -24.66 48.67
C LYS A 333 11.84 -23.91 48.46
N CYS A 334 11.88 -22.63 48.88
CA CYS A 334 13.08 -21.79 48.77
C CYS A 334 13.99 -22.08 49.97
N ASN A 335 15.02 -22.90 49.80
CA ASN A 335 15.96 -23.29 50.87
C ASN A 335 17.10 -22.27 50.99
N LEU A 336 16.78 -20.97 50.99
CA LEU A 336 17.77 -19.89 51.03
C LEU A 336 18.51 -19.88 52.39
N THR A 337 17.81 -20.18 53.48
CA THR A 337 18.32 -20.15 54.86
C THR A 337 19.34 -21.25 55.15
N ASP A 338 19.23 -22.42 54.53
CA ASP A 338 20.14 -23.56 54.77
C ASP A 338 21.49 -23.40 54.04
N LYS A 339 21.58 -22.45 53.10
CA LYS A 339 22.76 -22.24 52.24
C LYS A 339 23.54 -20.96 52.51
N LEU A 340 22.99 -20.01 53.27
CA LEU A 340 23.65 -18.78 53.69
C LEU A 340 24.57 -18.98 54.93
N ASN A 341 25.12 -20.19 55.13
CA ASN A 341 26.07 -20.48 56.22
C ASN A 341 27.42 -19.78 55.95
N TYR A 342 27.48 -18.49 56.25
CA TYR A 342 28.72 -17.73 56.26
C TYR A 342 29.42 -17.92 57.61
N GLU A 343 30.68 -18.35 57.59
CA GLU A 343 31.57 -18.21 58.74
C GLU A 343 31.64 -16.72 59.12
N LYS A 344 31.42 -16.41 60.40
CA LYS A 344 31.50 -15.05 60.94
C LYS A 344 32.94 -14.51 60.83
N ASN A 345 33.32 -13.99 59.67
CA ASN A 345 34.61 -13.35 59.47
C ASN A 345 34.40 -11.92 58.93
N GLY A 346 34.71 -10.93 59.78
CA GLY A 346 34.88 -9.50 59.42
C GLY A 346 33.62 -8.62 59.62
N GLU A 347 33.71 -7.62 60.50
CA GLU A 347 32.63 -6.66 60.83
C GLU A 347 32.28 -5.66 59.69
N ASP A 348 32.94 -5.74 58.53
CA ASP A 348 32.86 -4.71 57.46
C ASP A 348 32.57 -5.28 56.05
N LEU A 349 32.03 -6.51 55.97
CA LEU A 349 31.68 -7.18 54.71
C LEU A 349 30.16 -7.17 54.47
N ILE A 350 29.74 -6.88 53.24
CA ILE A 350 28.36 -7.00 52.80
C ILE A 350 28.15 -8.41 52.24
N HIS A 351 27.13 -9.10 52.74
CA HIS A 351 26.84 -10.48 52.40
C HIS A 351 25.81 -10.56 51.26
N LEU A 352 26.28 -10.86 50.05
CA LEU A 352 25.43 -11.21 48.91
C LEU A 352 24.99 -12.69 49.01
N ALA A 353 24.16 -13.16 48.08
CA ALA A 353 23.60 -14.51 48.16
C ALA A 353 24.63 -15.65 48.04
N ASN A 354 25.75 -15.42 47.33
CA ASN A 354 26.78 -16.44 47.07
C ASN A 354 28.21 -15.99 47.42
N LYS A 355 28.44 -14.72 47.74
CA LYS A 355 29.76 -14.16 48.07
C LYS A 355 29.63 -13.00 49.07
N SER A 356 30.72 -12.68 49.75
CA SER A 356 30.80 -11.50 50.62
C SER A 356 31.87 -10.55 50.10
N CYS A 357 31.60 -9.24 50.07
CA CYS A 357 32.51 -8.24 49.51
C CYS A 357 32.39 -6.88 50.20
N LYS A 358 33.39 -6.01 50.00
CA LYS A 358 33.40 -4.65 50.56
C LYS A 358 32.43 -3.74 49.80
N GLY A 359 31.87 -2.75 50.49
CA GLY A 359 30.89 -1.83 49.90
C GLY A 359 31.39 -1.04 48.68
N ASN A 360 32.68 -0.73 48.61
CA ASN A 360 33.27 0.03 47.49
C ASN A 360 33.30 -0.77 46.17
N ASP A 361 33.40 -2.10 46.26
CA ASP A 361 33.52 -2.98 45.09
C ASP A 361 32.16 -3.27 44.43
N LEU A 362 31.06 -2.86 45.08
CA LEU A 362 29.68 -3.12 44.63
C LEU A 362 29.18 -2.13 43.57
N LYS A 363 29.81 -0.96 43.44
CA LYS A 363 29.34 0.08 42.51
C LYS A 363 29.42 -0.41 41.07
N ASN A 364 28.37 -0.19 40.29
CA ASN A 364 28.25 -0.61 38.88
C ASN A 364 28.23 -2.14 38.65
N MET A 365 28.16 -2.95 39.71
CA MET A 365 28.06 -4.39 39.57
C MET A 365 26.64 -4.80 39.10
N VAL A 366 26.59 -5.75 38.18
CA VAL A 366 25.34 -6.32 37.66
C VAL A 366 24.93 -7.50 38.55
N VAL A 367 23.70 -7.46 39.05
CA VAL A 367 23.17 -8.44 40.00
C VAL A 367 21.83 -9.00 39.55
N LEU A 368 21.59 -10.28 39.85
CA LEU A 368 20.34 -11.00 39.64
C LEU A 368 19.60 -11.14 40.97
N ALA A 369 18.37 -10.65 41.03
CA ALA A 369 17.52 -10.83 42.20
C ALA A 369 16.88 -12.23 42.21
N ILE A 370 17.19 -13.06 43.20
CA ILE A 370 16.73 -14.46 43.29
C ILE A 370 15.20 -14.53 43.29
N HIS A 371 14.57 -13.69 44.09
CA HIS A 371 13.13 -13.72 44.32
C HIS A 371 12.30 -13.11 43.18
N THR A 372 12.87 -12.46 42.16
CA THR A 372 12.14 -11.96 40.98
C THR A 372 12.69 -12.49 39.67
N GLY A 373 13.95 -12.91 39.63
CA GLY A 373 14.68 -13.29 38.43
C GLY A 373 14.99 -12.11 37.53
N LYS A 374 15.01 -10.88 38.07
CA LYS A 374 15.31 -9.65 37.32
C LYS A 374 16.76 -9.24 37.54
N ILE A 375 17.36 -8.69 36.48
CA ILE A 375 18.70 -8.11 36.54
C ILE A 375 18.61 -6.63 36.91
N TYR A 376 19.56 -6.19 37.71
CA TYR A 376 19.72 -4.82 38.17
C TYR A 376 21.19 -4.41 38.11
N THR A 377 21.44 -3.10 38.07
CA THR A 377 22.78 -2.53 38.26
C THR A 377 22.81 -1.80 39.60
N ILE A 378 23.81 -2.09 40.43
CA ILE A 378 24.01 -1.41 41.70
C ILE A 378 24.51 0.01 41.45
N VAL A 379 23.78 1.00 41.98
CA VAL A 379 24.13 2.42 41.87
C VAL A 379 24.96 2.85 43.07
N VAL A 380 24.47 2.57 44.28
CA VAL A 380 25.09 2.98 45.54
C VAL A 380 24.62 2.10 46.70
N VAL A 381 25.44 2.01 47.75
CA VAL A 381 25.06 1.42 49.05
C VAL A 381 24.28 2.47 49.84
N SER A 382 23.10 2.11 50.34
CA SER A 382 22.21 2.99 51.11
C SER A 382 22.53 2.94 52.60
N ASP A 383 22.15 3.98 53.34
CA ASP A 383 22.18 4.01 54.81
C ASP A 383 20.98 3.27 55.45
N LEU A 384 20.04 2.79 54.63
CA LEU A 384 18.85 2.06 55.08
C LEU A 384 19.17 0.58 55.32
N CYS A 385 18.45 -0.06 56.26
CA CYS A 385 18.53 -1.51 56.52
C CYS A 385 17.15 -2.18 56.37
N ALA A 386 17.07 -3.50 56.50
CA ALA A 386 15.81 -4.22 56.27
C ALA A 386 14.70 -3.86 57.28
N ASN A 387 15.08 -3.30 58.44
CA ASN A 387 14.15 -2.82 59.48
C ASN A 387 13.68 -1.38 59.25
N SER A 388 14.26 -0.67 58.28
CA SER A 388 13.80 0.67 57.89
C SER A 388 12.41 0.62 57.24
N LYS A 389 11.73 1.78 57.21
CA LYS A 389 10.38 1.90 56.64
C LYS A 389 10.40 1.57 55.14
N PHE A 390 9.47 0.72 54.71
CA PHE A 390 9.32 0.36 53.30
C PHE A 390 8.92 1.59 52.46
N ASP A 391 9.63 1.83 51.36
CA ASP A 391 9.53 3.05 50.55
C ASP A 391 8.53 2.96 49.38
N GLY A 392 8.06 1.75 49.03
CA GLY A 392 6.83 1.46 48.28
C GLY A 392 6.43 2.47 47.19
N THR A 393 7.33 2.79 46.27
CA THR A 393 7.13 3.89 45.30
C THR A 393 6.30 3.50 44.05
N THR A 394 5.99 2.22 43.82
CA THR A 394 5.44 1.78 42.52
C THR A 394 4.00 1.24 42.52
N ASP A 395 3.41 0.88 43.66
CA ASP A 395 2.03 0.36 43.70
C ASP A 395 1.27 0.74 44.98
N LYS A 396 0.05 1.32 44.84
CA LYS A 396 -0.83 1.69 45.97
C LYS A 396 -1.20 0.53 46.90
N LYS A 397 -0.97 -0.73 46.48
CA LYS A 397 -1.21 -1.95 47.26
C LYS A 397 -0.03 -2.32 48.18
N GLU A 398 1.18 -1.83 47.89
CA GLU A 398 2.43 -2.17 48.58
C GLU A 398 2.77 -1.22 49.73
N ALA A 399 2.07 -0.09 49.86
CA ALA A 399 2.16 0.83 50.99
C ALA A 399 1.61 0.24 52.33
N LYS A 400 1.21 -1.04 52.35
CA LYS A 400 0.67 -1.74 53.53
C LYS A 400 1.74 -2.38 54.43
N PHE A 401 2.98 -2.47 53.98
CA PHE A 401 4.08 -3.09 54.75
C PHE A 401 4.85 -2.05 55.56
N ARG A 402 5.21 -2.36 56.80
CA ARG A 402 5.89 -1.43 57.72
C ARG A 402 7.39 -1.39 57.48
N THR A 403 8.01 -2.54 57.22
CA THR A 403 9.46 -2.67 56.98
C THR A 403 9.77 -3.49 55.74
N PHE A 404 11.00 -3.38 55.20
CA PHE A 404 11.45 -4.23 54.09
C PHE A 404 11.45 -5.71 54.47
N ALA A 405 11.85 -6.05 55.71
CA ALA A 405 11.80 -7.43 56.22
C ALA A 405 10.37 -8.00 56.16
N GLU A 406 9.37 -7.24 56.63
CA GLU A 406 7.96 -7.66 56.60
C GLU A 406 7.45 -7.86 55.16
N TYR A 407 7.90 -7.03 54.21
CA TYR A 407 7.55 -7.15 52.81
C TYR A 407 8.05 -8.47 52.20
N PHE A 408 9.33 -8.81 52.38
CA PHE A 408 9.89 -10.05 51.82
C PHE A 408 9.31 -11.30 52.49
N GLU A 409 9.07 -11.27 53.79
CA GLU A 409 8.44 -12.35 54.53
C GLU A 409 6.99 -12.58 54.06
N LYS A 410 6.14 -11.55 54.03
CA LYS A 410 4.71 -11.71 53.70
C LYS A 410 4.46 -11.94 52.21
N LYS A 411 5.21 -11.26 51.33
CA LYS A 411 4.98 -11.35 49.88
C LYS A 411 5.65 -12.57 49.27
N TYR A 412 6.90 -12.83 49.64
CA TYR A 412 7.76 -13.85 49.03
C TYR A 412 8.06 -15.04 49.94
N SER A 413 7.67 -15.02 51.22
CA SER A 413 7.98 -16.07 52.20
C SER A 413 9.48 -16.28 52.39
N ILE A 414 10.24 -15.18 52.37
CA ILE A 414 11.70 -15.17 52.55
C ILE A 414 12.03 -14.50 53.88
N PHE A 415 12.72 -15.22 54.76
CA PHE A 415 13.28 -14.70 56.00
C PHE A 415 14.71 -14.22 55.74
N LEU A 416 14.99 -12.97 56.12
CA LEU A 416 16.29 -12.31 55.95
C LEU A 416 17.24 -12.74 57.09
N CYS A 417 18.44 -13.20 56.76
CA CYS A 417 19.44 -13.67 57.72
C CYS A 417 20.26 -12.51 58.30
N HIS A 418 20.47 -11.45 57.51
CA HIS A 418 21.25 -10.26 57.89
C HIS A 418 20.39 -8.98 57.81
N PRO A 419 19.34 -8.81 58.64
CA PRO A 419 18.42 -7.67 58.54
C PRO A 419 19.05 -6.31 58.87
N LEU A 420 20.21 -6.30 59.53
CA LEU A 420 20.94 -5.08 59.92
C LEU A 420 21.92 -4.58 58.87
N GLN A 421 22.21 -5.36 57.81
CA GLN A 421 23.13 -4.93 56.77
C GLN A 421 22.51 -3.81 55.89
N PRO A 422 23.33 -2.92 55.30
CA PRO A 422 22.83 -1.84 54.45
C PRO A 422 22.16 -2.36 53.17
N LEU A 423 21.09 -1.70 52.74
CA LEU A 423 20.38 -1.98 51.49
C LEU A 423 21.14 -1.42 50.30
N LEU A 424 20.97 -2.03 49.12
CA LEU A 424 21.53 -1.53 47.87
C LEU A 424 20.48 -0.77 47.07
N VAL A 425 20.89 0.38 46.53
CA VAL A 425 20.08 1.16 45.59
C VAL A 425 20.35 0.63 44.18
N LEU A 426 19.32 0.04 43.57
CA LEU A 426 19.40 -0.65 42.30
C LEU A 426 18.70 0.14 41.19
N LYS A 427 19.32 0.19 40.02
CA LYS A 427 18.68 0.66 38.78
C LYS A 427 18.10 -0.54 38.03
N PRO A 428 16.79 -0.59 37.75
CA PRO A 428 16.19 -1.65 36.97
C PRO A 428 16.60 -1.56 35.49
N THR A 429 16.58 -2.71 34.83
CA THR A 429 16.67 -2.83 33.37
C THR A 429 15.44 -2.19 32.71
N HIS A 430 15.63 -1.56 31.54
CA HIS A 430 14.54 -0.97 30.76
C HIS A 430 13.92 -1.99 29.81
N ASN A 431 12.74 -1.69 29.25
CA ASN A 431 12.12 -2.54 28.25
C ASN A 431 12.81 -2.36 26.89
N PRO A 432 12.84 -3.39 26.02
CA PRO A 432 13.37 -3.22 24.67
C PRO A 432 12.42 -2.33 23.85
N HIS A 433 13.00 -1.48 23.02
CA HIS A 433 12.33 -0.53 22.12
C HIS A 433 12.72 -0.83 20.67
N ASN A 434 11.89 -0.44 19.70
CA ASN A 434 12.18 -0.62 18.28
C ASN A 434 13.19 0.46 17.87
N LEU A 435 14.38 0.05 17.45
CA LEU A 435 15.50 0.95 17.15
C LEU A 435 15.73 1.13 15.64
N LEU A 436 14.84 0.60 14.78
CA LEU A 436 15.05 0.52 13.33
C LEU A 436 14.64 1.77 12.53
N SER A 437 13.81 2.65 13.09
CA SER A 437 13.36 3.88 12.39
C SER A 437 13.79 5.13 13.14
N SER A 438 14.30 6.10 12.36
CA SER A 438 14.67 7.43 12.84
C SER A 438 13.46 8.27 13.26
N LYS A 439 12.28 8.02 12.67
CA LYS A 439 11.02 8.77 12.94
C LYS A 439 10.55 8.64 14.39
N ASN A 440 10.95 7.57 15.08
CA ASN A 440 10.68 7.41 16.51
C ASN A 440 11.39 8.46 17.39
N ARG A 441 12.43 9.13 16.89
CA ARG A 441 13.06 10.24 17.64
C ARG A 441 12.11 11.43 17.80
N ASP A 442 11.31 11.76 16.78
CA ASP A 442 10.51 12.99 16.79
C ASP A 442 9.16 12.83 17.51
N GLU A 443 8.51 11.67 17.42
CA GLU A 443 7.23 11.44 18.11
C GLU A 443 7.39 11.20 19.63
N ASP A 444 8.44 10.50 20.07
CA ASP A 444 8.67 10.23 21.50
C ASP A 444 9.32 11.42 22.24
N ASN A 445 9.91 12.38 21.53
CA ASN A 445 10.53 13.57 22.11
C ASN A 445 9.53 14.50 22.81
N VAL A 446 8.23 14.43 22.49
CA VAL A 446 7.20 15.32 23.07
C VAL A 446 6.40 14.66 24.21
N VAL A 447 6.40 13.32 24.32
CA VAL A 447 5.45 12.61 25.22
C VAL A 447 6.10 11.80 26.34
N GLU A 448 7.31 11.25 26.18
CA GLU A 448 7.89 10.35 27.21
C GLU A 448 8.93 10.99 28.13
N ASN A 449 9.47 12.18 27.80
CA ASN A 449 10.66 12.73 28.47
C ASN A 449 10.42 13.44 29.83
N LYS A 450 9.23 13.34 30.44
CA LYS A 450 8.95 13.96 31.76
C LYS A 450 8.51 13.01 32.88
N ASN A 451 8.36 11.71 32.62
CA ASN A 451 7.81 10.75 33.61
C ASN A 451 8.72 9.59 34.04
N ARG A 452 9.94 9.45 33.52
CA ARG A 452 10.92 8.49 34.09
C ARG A 452 11.93 9.21 34.97
N ALA A 453 11.47 9.73 36.11
CA ALA A 453 12.36 9.75 37.27
C ALA A 453 12.78 8.29 37.51
N ASN A 454 14.09 8.01 37.50
CA ASN A 454 14.65 6.68 37.73
C ASN A 454 13.94 6.01 38.92
N SER A 455 13.13 4.97 38.70
CA SER A 455 12.55 4.18 39.78
C SER A 455 13.67 3.32 40.39
N LEU A 456 14.52 3.95 41.19
CA LEU A 456 15.54 3.28 41.97
C LEU A 456 14.83 2.37 42.98
N VAL A 457 15.33 1.16 43.14
CA VAL A 457 14.74 0.13 44.01
C VAL A 457 15.73 -0.19 45.11
N HIS A 458 15.28 -0.17 46.37
CA HIS A 458 16.08 -0.63 47.51
C HIS A 458 15.94 -2.15 47.67
N MET A 459 17.06 -2.88 47.73
CA MET A 459 17.08 -4.34 47.87
C MET A 459 18.10 -4.82 48.91
N PRO A 460 17.76 -5.84 49.73
CA PRO A 460 18.72 -6.51 50.61
C PRO A 460 19.81 -7.24 49.81
N PRO A 461 21.11 -7.08 50.15
CA PRO A 461 22.22 -7.76 49.49
C PRO A 461 22.09 -9.29 49.42
N GLU A 462 21.61 -9.93 50.49
CA GLU A 462 21.49 -11.40 50.57
C GLU A 462 20.49 -12.02 49.57
N LEU A 463 19.68 -11.20 48.88
CA LEU A 463 18.76 -11.64 47.84
C LEU A 463 19.33 -11.52 46.42
N LEU A 464 20.57 -11.06 46.29
CA LEU A 464 21.21 -10.69 45.03
C LEU A 464 22.39 -11.63 44.74
N ILE A 465 22.40 -12.18 43.52
CA ILE A 465 23.53 -12.92 42.98
C ILE A 465 24.32 -11.96 42.06
N PRO A 466 25.59 -11.67 42.35
CA PRO A 466 26.49 -10.95 41.46
C PRO A 466 26.79 -11.80 40.23
N LEU A 467 26.60 -11.23 39.05
CA LEU A 467 26.87 -11.90 37.77
C LEU A 467 28.25 -11.52 37.20
N ASP A 468 28.96 -10.58 37.83
CA ASP A 468 30.24 -10.01 37.39
C ASP A 468 30.28 -9.66 35.88
N LEU A 469 29.11 -9.34 35.31
CA LEU A 469 28.90 -9.03 33.91
C LEU A 469 29.30 -7.57 33.63
N PRO A 470 30.18 -7.29 32.66
CA PRO A 470 30.48 -5.92 32.27
C PRO A 470 29.21 -5.21 31.76
N ILE A 471 29.03 -3.94 32.15
CA ILE A 471 27.89 -3.12 31.70
C ILE A 471 27.84 -3.01 30.17
N ASP A 472 29.00 -3.01 29.52
CA ASP A 472 29.11 -2.90 28.07
C ASP A 472 28.54 -4.13 27.35
N VAL A 473 28.60 -5.31 27.96
CA VAL A 473 27.94 -6.54 27.48
C VAL A 473 26.42 -6.41 27.64
N LEU A 474 25.97 -5.95 28.82
CA LEU A 474 24.55 -5.76 29.14
C LEU A 474 23.86 -4.79 28.18
N ARG A 475 24.53 -3.71 27.75
CA ARG A 475 23.98 -2.71 26.83
C ARG A 475 23.61 -3.30 25.46
N VAL A 476 24.41 -4.24 24.96
CA VAL A 476 24.22 -4.85 23.63
C VAL A 476 22.95 -5.72 23.60
N PHE A 477 22.58 -6.33 24.72
CA PHE A 477 21.35 -7.14 24.80
C PHE A 477 20.06 -6.36 24.45
N TYR A 478 20.07 -5.03 24.58
CA TYR A 478 18.95 -4.18 24.17
C TYR A 478 18.93 -3.87 22.67
N LEU A 479 20.06 -4.04 22.00
CA LEU A 479 20.20 -3.84 20.56
C LEU A 479 19.79 -5.09 19.77
N PHE A 480 19.99 -6.29 20.34
CA PHE A 480 19.72 -7.56 19.66
C PHE A 480 18.32 -7.71 19.09
N PRO A 481 17.21 -7.36 19.77
CA PRO A 481 15.89 -7.54 19.19
C PRO A 481 15.73 -6.87 17.83
N SER A 482 16.19 -5.62 17.71
CA SER A 482 16.11 -4.85 16.46
C SER A 482 17.11 -5.35 15.42
N LEU A 483 18.36 -5.58 15.82
CA LEU A 483 19.41 -6.07 14.92
C LEU A 483 19.08 -7.43 14.32
N MET A 484 18.70 -8.39 15.18
CA MET A 484 18.35 -9.75 14.75
C MET A 484 17.08 -9.75 13.91
N HIS A 485 16.10 -8.92 14.25
CA HIS A 485 14.90 -8.78 13.41
C HIS A 485 15.25 -8.32 11.99
N ARG A 486 16.14 -7.33 11.82
CA ARG A 486 16.56 -6.89 10.49
C ARG A 486 17.39 -7.97 9.77
N LEU A 487 18.29 -8.65 10.48
CA LEU A 487 19.09 -9.73 9.93
C LEU A 487 18.20 -10.87 9.41
N GLU A 488 17.23 -11.31 10.22
CA GLU A 488 16.21 -12.30 9.85
C GLU A 488 15.43 -11.89 8.60
N SER A 489 14.96 -10.64 8.54
CA SER A 489 14.22 -10.11 7.38
C SER A 489 15.08 -10.10 6.10
N LEU A 490 16.35 -9.73 6.19
CA LEU A 490 17.28 -9.73 5.05
C LEU A 490 17.65 -11.15 4.60
N MET A 491 17.76 -12.09 5.54
CA MET A 491 17.95 -13.51 5.25
C MET A 491 16.74 -14.11 4.54
N LEU A 492 15.51 -13.75 4.93
CA LEU A 492 14.28 -14.13 4.20
C LEU A 492 14.29 -13.59 2.77
N ALA A 493 14.66 -12.33 2.56
CA ALA A 493 14.76 -11.74 1.23
C ALA A 493 15.81 -12.45 0.37
N SER A 494 16.96 -12.82 0.96
CA SER A 494 18.00 -13.61 0.29
C SER A 494 17.53 -15.03 -0.09
N GLN A 495 16.69 -15.63 0.75
CA GLN A 495 16.07 -16.93 0.48
C GLN A 495 15.11 -16.83 -0.71
N LEU A 496 14.22 -15.83 -0.73
CA LEU A 496 13.32 -15.59 -1.85
C LEU A 496 14.08 -15.32 -3.15
N ARG A 497 15.17 -14.54 -3.08
CA ARG A 497 16.07 -14.31 -4.22
C ARG A 497 16.60 -15.62 -4.80
N SER A 498 16.99 -16.54 -3.93
CA SER A 498 17.51 -17.86 -4.32
C SER A 498 16.43 -18.75 -4.95
N GLU A 499 15.17 -18.62 -4.53
CA GLU A 499 14.02 -19.33 -5.11
C GLU A 499 13.63 -18.82 -6.51
N ILE A 500 13.78 -17.51 -6.76
CA ILE A 500 13.59 -16.90 -8.10
C ILE A 500 14.73 -17.32 -9.05
N ALA A 501 15.95 -17.49 -8.50
CA ALA A 501 17.11 -18.09 -9.18
C ALA A 501 17.61 -17.34 -10.45
N TYR A 502 17.45 -16.02 -10.51
CA TYR A 502 18.05 -15.19 -11.56
C TYR A 502 19.54 -14.95 -11.30
N ARG A 503 20.40 -15.20 -12.31
CA ARG A 503 21.88 -15.20 -12.16
C ARG A 503 22.61 -14.12 -12.95
N ASP A 504 21.93 -13.46 -13.89
CA ASP A 504 22.61 -12.55 -14.83
C ASP A 504 22.99 -11.20 -14.20
N SER A 505 22.34 -10.82 -13.09
CA SER A 505 22.76 -9.67 -12.27
C SER A 505 22.56 -9.94 -10.78
N ASP A 506 23.45 -9.37 -9.95
CA ASP A 506 23.39 -9.51 -8.49
C ASP A 506 22.34 -8.55 -7.93
N ILE A 507 21.09 -8.99 -7.90
CA ILE A 507 19.98 -8.20 -7.34
C ILE A 507 20.16 -8.10 -5.82
N SER A 508 20.17 -6.88 -5.30
CA SER A 508 20.28 -6.61 -3.86
C SER A 508 19.11 -7.20 -3.08
N SER A 509 19.41 -7.94 -2.02
CA SER A 509 18.41 -8.51 -1.11
C SER A 509 17.68 -7.43 -0.30
N PHE A 510 18.25 -6.21 -0.20
CA PHE A 510 17.55 -5.06 0.40
C PHE A 510 16.36 -4.59 -0.43
N VAL A 511 16.48 -4.54 -1.76
CA VAL A 511 15.37 -4.12 -2.64
C VAL A 511 14.25 -5.17 -2.63
N ILE A 512 14.62 -6.45 -2.51
CA ILE A 512 13.64 -7.53 -2.31
C ILE A 512 12.95 -7.41 -0.95
N LEU A 513 13.71 -7.07 0.11
CA LEU A 513 13.12 -6.79 1.42
C LEU A 513 12.15 -5.60 1.37
N GLU A 514 12.49 -4.54 0.63
CA GLU A 514 11.59 -3.41 0.40
C GLU A 514 10.30 -3.84 -0.30
N ALA A 515 10.39 -4.62 -1.39
CA ALA A 515 9.25 -5.16 -2.12
C ALA A 515 8.36 -6.11 -1.29
N MET A 516 8.87 -6.65 -0.18
CA MET A 516 8.14 -7.53 0.73
C MET A 516 7.55 -6.79 1.94
N THR A 517 7.83 -5.50 2.13
CA THR A 517 7.49 -4.75 3.36
C THR A 517 6.35 -3.78 3.12
N THR A 518 5.25 -3.92 3.87
CA THR A 518 4.09 -3.01 3.76
C THR A 518 4.25 -1.78 4.65
N LEU A 519 3.52 -0.70 4.34
CA LEU A 519 3.46 0.53 5.17
C LEU A 519 3.06 0.25 6.63
N ARG A 520 2.34 -0.84 6.92
CA ARG A 520 1.95 -1.25 8.28
C ARG A 520 3.13 -1.67 9.15
N CYS A 521 4.30 -1.96 8.58
CA CYS A 521 5.50 -2.25 9.34
C CYS A 521 6.09 -1.00 10.00
N CYS A 522 5.71 0.20 9.55
CA CYS A 522 6.25 1.47 10.02
C CYS A 522 7.79 1.54 9.89
N GLU A 523 8.32 1.01 8.78
CA GLU A 523 9.73 1.17 8.40
C GLU A 523 9.91 2.42 7.53
N ASP A 524 11.17 2.79 7.28
CA ASP A 524 11.52 3.95 6.46
C ASP A 524 11.38 3.66 4.94
N PHE A 525 11.05 2.42 4.56
CA PHE A 525 10.85 1.95 3.19
C PHE A 525 9.58 1.07 3.10
N SER A 526 9.03 0.94 1.89
CA SER A 526 7.80 0.16 1.62
C SER A 526 7.70 -0.29 0.17
N MET A 527 6.95 -1.37 -0.06
CA MET A 527 6.78 -1.96 -1.39
C MET A 527 6.05 -1.07 -2.40
N GLU A 528 5.27 -0.09 -1.95
CA GLU A 528 4.28 0.60 -2.79
C GLU A 528 4.89 1.38 -3.96
N ARG A 529 6.07 1.99 -3.79
CA ARG A 529 6.78 2.65 -4.90
C ARG A 529 7.23 1.65 -5.97
N LEU A 530 7.63 0.46 -5.53
CA LEU A 530 8.02 -0.64 -6.41
C LEU A 530 6.80 -1.29 -7.06
N GLU A 531 5.66 -1.36 -6.35
CA GLU A 531 4.36 -1.78 -6.89
C GLU A 531 3.98 -0.89 -8.07
N LEU A 532 4.00 0.44 -7.89
CA LEU A 532 3.65 1.40 -8.95
C LEU A 532 4.47 1.19 -10.23
N LEU A 533 5.78 1.00 -10.08
CA LEU A 533 6.68 0.77 -11.19
C LEU A 533 6.49 -0.64 -11.80
N GLY A 534 6.29 -1.64 -10.96
CA GLY A 534 6.06 -3.03 -11.34
C GLY A 534 4.75 -3.25 -12.10
N ASP A 535 3.68 -2.54 -11.73
CA ASP A 535 2.40 -2.48 -12.44
C ASP A 535 2.61 -2.00 -13.89
N SER A 536 3.33 -0.88 -14.07
CA SER A 536 3.65 -0.38 -15.42
C SER A 536 4.56 -1.33 -16.22
N VAL A 537 5.52 -2.00 -15.57
CA VAL A 537 6.39 -3.00 -16.22
C VAL A 537 5.59 -4.23 -16.66
N LEU A 538 4.70 -4.73 -15.81
CA LEU A 538 3.82 -5.85 -16.10
C LEU A 538 2.87 -5.51 -17.25
N LYS A 539 2.25 -4.32 -17.22
CA LYS A 539 1.39 -3.81 -18.29
C LYS A 539 2.13 -3.77 -19.63
N TYR A 540 3.37 -3.24 -19.65
CA TYR A 540 4.22 -3.21 -20.84
C TYR A 540 4.55 -4.61 -21.35
N ALA A 541 5.07 -5.49 -20.49
CA ALA A 541 5.51 -6.83 -20.86
C ALA A 541 4.39 -7.65 -21.51
N VAL A 542 3.22 -7.65 -20.89
CA VAL A 542 2.04 -8.37 -21.38
C VAL A 542 1.50 -7.71 -22.66
N SER A 543 1.44 -6.37 -22.73
CA SER A 543 0.96 -5.68 -23.94
C SER A 543 1.86 -5.95 -25.14
N ALA A 544 3.19 -5.90 -24.96
CA ALA A 544 4.16 -6.19 -26.02
C ALA A 544 4.05 -7.64 -26.50
N HIS A 545 3.97 -8.60 -25.59
CA HIS A 545 3.79 -10.01 -25.93
C HIS A 545 2.47 -10.24 -26.68
N LEU A 546 1.33 -9.75 -26.16
CA LEU A 546 0.03 -9.92 -26.81
C LEU A 546 -0.05 -9.27 -28.19
N PHE A 547 0.57 -8.10 -28.36
CA PHE A 547 0.61 -7.39 -29.64
C PHE A 547 1.35 -8.21 -30.71
N MET A 548 2.45 -8.87 -30.33
CA MET A 548 3.28 -9.69 -31.22
C MET A 548 2.68 -11.05 -31.53
N THR A 549 2.15 -11.73 -30.51
CA THR A 549 1.58 -13.07 -30.65
C THR A 549 0.27 -13.07 -31.44
N PHE A 550 -0.52 -11.99 -31.36
CA PHE A 550 -1.86 -11.92 -31.98
C PHE A 550 -1.99 -10.81 -33.03
N LEU A 551 -1.42 -11.03 -34.22
CA LEU A 551 -1.43 -10.08 -35.34
C LEU A 551 -2.83 -9.71 -35.87
N ASN A 552 -3.79 -10.63 -35.79
CA ASN A 552 -5.15 -10.45 -36.34
C ASN A 552 -6.18 -9.99 -35.29
N LYS A 553 -5.78 -9.81 -34.02
CA LYS A 553 -6.69 -9.35 -32.97
C LYS A 553 -6.73 -7.83 -32.90
N HIS A 554 -7.92 -7.29 -32.65
CA HIS A 554 -8.14 -5.86 -32.49
C HIS A 554 -7.88 -5.40 -31.04
N GLU A 555 -7.78 -4.08 -30.84
CA GLU A 555 -7.49 -3.44 -29.54
C GLU A 555 -8.34 -4.00 -28.40
N GLY A 556 -9.67 -3.97 -28.50
CA GLY A 556 -10.56 -4.49 -27.44
C GLY A 556 -10.31 -5.95 -27.02
N GLN A 557 -9.98 -6.85 -27.97
CA GLN A 557 -9.61 -8.24 -27.66
C GLN A 557 -8.26 -8.34 -26.94
N LEU A 558 -7.29 -7.50 -27.33
CA LEU A 558 -5.98 -7.43 -26.68
C LEU A 558 -6.12 -6.85 -25.27
N SER A 559 -6.92 -5.80 -25.11
CA SER A 559 -7.25 -5.17 -23.83
C SER A 559 -7.94 -6.13 -22.86
N SER A 560 -8.90 -6.96 -23.33
CA SER A 560 -9.53 -8.00 -22.49
C SER A 560 -8.52 -9.04 -22.00
N ARG A 561 -7.71 -9.60 -22.92
CA ARG A 561 -6.68 -10.60 -22.59
C ARG A 561 -5.60 -10.05 -21.64
N ARG A 562 -5.20 -8.79 -21.87
CA ARG A 562 -4.30 -8.07 -20.97
C ARG A 562 -4.91 -8.03 -19.57
N GLN A 563 -6.16 -7.58 -19.44
CA GLN A 563 -6.84 -7.48 -18.15
C GLN A 563 -7.01 -8.85 -17.47
N GLU A 564 -7.31 -9.91 -18.20
CA GLU A 564 -7.39 -11.28 -17.67
C GLU A 564 -6.06 -11.74 -17.08
N THR A 565 -4.95 -11.39 -17.73
CA THR A 565 -3.59 -11.74 -17.30
C THR A 565 -3.14 -10.91 -16.11
N ILE A 566 -3.37 -9.59 -16.12
CA ILE A 566 -2.83 -8.66 -15.11
C ILE A 566 -3.79 -8.37 -13.95
N CYS A 567 -5.02 -8.87 -13.95
CA CYS A 567 -5.96 -8.57 -12.86
C CYS A 567 -5.44 -9.07 -11.50
N ASN A 568 -5.78 -8.35 -10.44
CA ASN A 568 -5.37 -8.67 -9.07
C ASN A 568 -5.76 -10.11 -8.65
N ALA A 569 -6.84 -10.67 -9.19
CA ALA A 569 -7.23 -12.04 -8.91
C ALA A 569 -6.25 -13.07 -9.50
N THR A 570 -5.78 -12.84 -10.73
CA THR A 570 -4.76 -13.67 -11.37
C THR A 570 -3.41 -13.52 -10.65
N LEU A 571 -2.98 -12.28 -10.38
CA LEU A 571 -1.73 -12.02 -9.66
C LEU A 571 -1.72 -12.61 -8.25
N TYR A 572 -2.84 -12.51 -7.53
CA TYR A 572 -3.04 -13.16 -6.25
C TYR A 572 -2.85 -14.69 -6.36
N ARG A 573 -3.50 -15.34 -7.34
CA ARG A 573 -3.37 -16.79 -7.56
C ARG A 573 -1.92 -17.20 -7.81
N LEU A 574 -1.22 -16.48 -8.69
CA LEU A 574 0.19 -16.74 -9.00
C LEU A 574 1.09 -16.52 -7.78
N GLY A 575 0.82 -15.49 -6.98
CA GLY A 575 1.52 -15.24 -5.71
C GLY A 575 1.35 -16.36 -4.69
N ILE A 576 0.14 -16.91 -4.56
CA ILE A 576 -0.16 -18.05 -3.67
C ILE A 576 0.55 -19.32 -4.13
N GLU A 577 0.53 -19.61 -5.43
CA GLU A 577 1.22 -20.78 -6.02
C GLU A 577 2.73 -20.75 -5.74
N ARG A 578 3.33 -19.56 -5.66
CA ARG A 578 4.74 -19.32 -5.29
C ARG A 578 4.97 -19.07 -3.80
N ARG A 579 3.95 -19.18 -2.95
CA ARG A 579 4.03 -19.00 -1.49
C ARG A 579 4.51 -17.61 -1.03
N ILE A 580 4.28 -16.56 -1.84
CA ILE A 580 4.70 -15.17 -1.53
C ILE A 580 4.06 -14.64 -0.23
N GLN A 581 2.84 -15.06 0.08
CA GLN A 581 2.13 -14.68 1.30
C GLN A 581 2.89 -15.01 2.59
N GLY A 582 3.79 -16.01 2.57
CA GLY A 582 4.63 -16.36 3.72
C GLY A 582 5.81 -15.39 3.92
N TYR A 583 6.26 -14.75 2.85
CA TYR A 583 7.40 -13.84 2.82
C TYR A 583 7.04 -12.41 3.23
N ILE A 584 5.84 -11.93 2.88
CA ILE A 584 5.38 -10.55 3.14
C ILE A 584 5.56 -10.15 4.61
N ARG A 585 6.00 -8.92 4.89
CA ARG A 585 6.04 -8.31 6.22
C ARG A 585 4.90 -7.31 6.32
N ASP A 586 3.92 -7.60 7.18
CA ASP A 586 2.67 -6.82 7.28
C ASP A 586 2.37 -6.27 8.70
N ALA A 587 3.36 -6.27 9.59
CA ALA A 587 3.14 -5.92 10.99
C ALA A 587 4.32 -5.13 11.55
N ALA A 588 4.00 -4.04 12.27
CA ALA A 588 5.00 -3.27 13.01
C ALA A 588 5.75 -4.17 14.01
N PHE A 589 7.08 -4.02 14.03
CA PHE A 589 7.94 -4.78 14.92
C PHE A 589 7.72 -4.37 16.39
N ASP A 590 7.29 -5.32 17.23
CA ASP A 590 7.23 -5.17 18.69
C ASP A 590 8.38 -5.97 19.36
N PRO A 591 9.48 -5.32 19.76
CA PRO A 591 10.61 -5.98 20.42
C PRO A 591 10.25 -6.75 21.68
N ARG A 592 9.13 -6.42 22.34
CA ARG A 592 8.68 -7.12 23.57
C ARG A 592 8.10 -8.50 23.26
N ARG A 593 7.81 -8.77 21.99
CA ARG A 593 7.34 -10.05 21.45
C ARG A 593 8.44 -10.84 20.76
N TRP A 594 9.61 -10.23 20.53
CA TRP A 594 10.76 -10.91 19.96
C TRP A 594 11.26 -12.01 20.90
N LEU A 595 11.66 -13.13 20.31
CA LEU A 595 12.06 -14.35 21.01
C LEU A 595 13.45 -14.78 20.55
N ALA A 596 14.43 -14.63 21.44
CA ALA A 596 15.71 -15.31 21.26
C ALA A 596 15.58 -16.83 21.53
N PRO A 597 16.45 -17.67 20.94
CA PRO A 597 16.54 -19.08 21.29
C PRO A 597 16.78 -19.25 22.80
N GLY A 598 15.97 -20.10 23.45
CA GLY A 598 16.01 -20.28 24.91
C GLY A 598 15.13 -19.30 25.72
N GLN A 599 14.41 -18.37 25.08
CA GLN A 599 13.59 -17.34 25.74
C GLN A 599 12.08 -17.66 25.71
N LEU A 600 11.35 -17.33 26.78
CA LEU A 600 9.89 -17.31 26.78
C LEU A 600 9.30 -15.94 26.45
N SER A 601 8.14 -15.94 25.77
CA SER A 601 7.43 -14.70 25.41
C SER A 601 6.94 -13.93 26.63
N ARG A 602 7.29 -12.64 26.68
CA ARG A 602 6.81 -11.73 27.72
C ARG A 602 5.32 -11.43 27.58
N ARG A 603 4.86 -11.32 26.33
CA ARG A 603 3.47 -11.04 25.93
C ARG A 603 3.02 -12.12 24.95
N PRO A 604 2.67 -13.32 25.43
CA PRO A 604 2.18 -14.36 24.55
C PRO A 604 0.89 -13.87 23.88
N CYS A 605 0.80 -14.07 22.57
CA CYS A 605 -0.41 -13.94 21.79
C CYS A 605 -0.86 -15.34 21.39
N PRO A 606 -1.62 -16.03 22.28
CA PRO A 606 -2.09 -17.37 21.98
C PRO A 606 -2.86 -17.38 20.66
N CYS A 607 -2.70 -18.46 19.92
CA CYS A 607 -3.36 -18.63 18.65
C CYS A 607 -4.85 -18.94 18.89
N GLU A 608 -5.71 -17.93 18.70
CA GLU A 608 -7.18 -18.08 18.65
C GLU A 608 -7.67 -18.35 17.22
N CYS A 609 -6.74 -18.55 16.28
CA CYS A 609 -7.08 -18.86 14.90
C CYS A 609 -7.69 -20.27 14.81
N PRO A 610 -8.59 -20.50 13.83
CA PRO A 610 -9.21 -21.82 13.62
C PRO A 610 -8.23 -22.95 13.28
N VAL A 611 -6.95 -22.63 13.01
CA VAL A 611 -5.89 -23.60 12.71
C VAL A 611 -5.05 -23.89 13.96
N ASN A 612 -4.93 -25.18 14.29
CA ASN A 612 -4.09 -25.66 15.40
C ASN A 612 -2.65 -26.02 14.99
N SER A 613 -2.37 -26.17 13.68
CA SER A 613 -1.03 -26.36 13.10
C SER A 613 -0.28 -25.03 12.97
N GLU A 614 1.02 -25.03 12.62
CA GLU A 614 1.78 -23.82 12.24
C GLU A 614 1.72 -23.55 10.72
N VAL A 615 1.44 -24.60 9.94
CA VAL A 615 1.19 -24.50 8.51
C VAL A 615 -0.32 -24.37 8.32
N VAL A 616 -0.73 -23.28 7.70
CA VAL A 616 -2.12 -23.12 7.24
C VAL A 616 -2.28 -23.98 6.00
N THR A 617 -2.83 -25.18 6.18
CA THR A 617 -3.06 -26.16 5.10
C THR A 617 -4.43 -26.02 4.46
N GLU A 618 -5.36 -25.33 5.14
CA GLU A 618 -6.71 -25.08 4.66
C GLU A 618 -6.92 -23.58 4.43
N ASP A 619 -7.59 -23.29 3.33
CA ASP A 619 -7.94 -21.97 2.83
C ASP A 619 -8.99 -21.29 3.74
N ILE A 620 -8.53 -20.64 4.80
CA ILE A 620 -9.42 -19.93 5.75
C ILE A 620 -9.51 -18.46 5.38
N HIS A 621 -10.67 -18.09 4.88
CA HIS A 621 -10.90 -16.76 4.35
C HIS A 621 -12.26 -16.23 4.81
N ARG A 622 -12.32 -14.95 5.15
CA ARG A 622 -13.58 -14.28 5.51
C ARG A 622 -13.73 -12.97 4.74
N ILE A 623 -14.96 -12.70 4.34
CA ILE A 623 -15.37 -11.45 3.70
C ILE A 623 -15.96 -10.55 4.79
N ASP A 624 -15.46 -9.31 4.91
CA ASP A 624 -16.05 -8.22 5.69
C ASP A 624 -16.29 -8.43 7.20
N ASP A 625 -15.44 -9.24 7.87
CA ASP A 625 -15.45 -9.31 9.34
C ASP A 625 -14.65 -8.15 9.95
N LYS A 626 -15.35 -7.18 10.55
CA LYS A 626 -14.75 -6.05 11.29
C LYS A 626 -14.02 -6.48 12.57
N SER A 627 -14.25 -7.70 13.06
CA SER A 627 -13.58 -8.21 14.26
C SER A 627 -12.13 -8.64 14.00
N ILE A 628 -11.78 -8.94 12.73
CA ILE A 628 -10.44 -9.40 12.36
C ILE A 628 -9.48 -8.22 12.24
N ILE A 629 -8.45 -8.26 13.10
CA ILE A 629 -7.34 -7.30 13.13
C ILE A 629 -6.25 -7.80 12.17
N ILE A 630 -6.00 -7.03 11.11
CA ILE A 630 -4.89 -7.22 10.17
C ILE A 630 -3.59 -6.70 10.82
N GLY A 631 -2.43 -7.23 10.41
CA GLY A 631 -1.13 -6.74 10.87
C GLY A 631 -0.76 -7.16 12.30
N LYS A 632 -1.39 -8.21 12.83
CA LYS A 632 -1.01 -8.83 14.10
C LYS A 632 -0.83 -10.34 13.93
N ALA A 633 0.39 -10.82 14.05
CA ALA A 633 0.70 -12.24 14.06
C ALA A 633 0.47 -12.85 15.45
N CYS A 634 0.03 -14.11 15.51
CA CYS A 634 0.03 -14.91 16.75
C CYS A 634 1.41 -15.57 16.97
N ASP A 635 1.61 -16.20 18.13
CA ASP A 635 2.91 -16.80 18.47
C ASP A 635 3.26 -18.04 17.62
N LYS A 636 2.29 -18.64 16.91
CA LYS A 636 2.52 -19.71 15.91
C LYS A 636 2.85 -19.17 14.51
N GLY A 637 2.96 -17.84 14.34
CA GLY A 637 3.25 -17.22 13.04
C GLY A 637 2.04 -17.01 12.14
N HIS A 638 0.82 -17.32 12.58
CA HIS A 638 -0.39 -17.01 11.79
C HIS A 638 -0.72 -15.52 11.81
N ARG A 639 -1.13 -15.00 10.66
CA ARG A 639 -1.52 -13.60 10.47
C ARG A 639 -2.63 -13.47 9.45
N TRP A 640 -3.45 -12.44 9.61
CA TRP A 640 -4.44 -12.08 8.60
C TRP A 640 -3.86 -11.07 7.63
N ILE A 641 -3.93 -11.35 6.33
CA ILE A 641 -3.47 -10.49 5.23
C ILE A 641 -4.64 -10.26 4.27
N CYS A 642 -4.64 -9.15 3.55
CA CYS A 642 -5.60 -8.91 2.49
C CYS A 642 -5.10 -9.51 1.17
N SER A 643 -5.98 -10.13 0.38
CA SER A 643 -5.62 -10.71 -0.93
C SER A 643 -4.98 -9.66 -1.87
N LYS A 644 -5.40 -8.39 -1.78
CA LYS A 644 -4.78 -7.30 -2.54
C LYS A 644 -3.31 -7.08 -2.17
N THR A 645 -2.95 -7.14 -0.88
CA THR A 645 -1.54 -7.02 -0.47
C THR A 645 -0.63 -8.09 -1.07
N ILE A 646 -1.17 -9.26 -1.41
CA ILE A 646 -0.40 -10.31 -2.10
C ILE A 646 -0.21 -9.98 -3.58
N SER A 647 -1.25 -9.48 -4.28
CA SER A 647 -1.09 -9.02 -5.67
C SER A 647 -0.11 -7.85 -5.76
N ASP A 648 -0.21 -6.89 -4.85
CA ASP A 648 0.62 -5.69 -4.81
C ASP A 648 2.10 -6.07 -4.56
N CYS A 649 2.36 -7.08 -3.72
CA CYS A 649 3.70 -7.60 -3.50
C CYS A 649 4.27 -8.31 -4.76
N VAL A 650 3.44 -8.97 -5.57
CA VAL A 650 3.88 -9.57 -6.84
C VAL A 650 4.34 -8.47 -7.81
N GLU A 651 3.57 -7.39 -7.94
CA GLU A 651 3.94 -6.22 -8.73
C GLU A 651 5.23 -5.57 -8.19
N ALA A 652 5.32 -5.38 -6.88
CA ALA A 652 6.51 -4.81 -6.24
C ALA A 652 7.78 -5.65 -6.47
N LEU A 653 7.67 -6.99 -6.49
CA LEU A 653 8.81 -7.86 -6.84
C LEU A 653 9.24 -7.70 -8.31
N ILE A 654 8.30 -7.54 -9.23
CA ILE A 654 8.59 -7.23 -10.64
C ILE A 654 9.31 -5.88 -10.73
N GLY A 655 8.81 -4.87 -10.01
CA GLY A 655 9.43 -3.54 -9.92
C GLY A 655 10.84 -3.58 -9.34
N ALA A 656 11.07 -4.33 -8.25
CA ALA A 656 12.38 -4.52 -7.63
C ALA A 656 13.43 -5.04 -8.62
N TYR A 657 13.09 -6.09 -9.37
CA TYR A 657 13.99 -6.68 -10.36
C TYR A 657 14.20 -5.74 -11.56
N TYR A 658 13.19 -4.97 -11.94
CA TYR A 658 13.33 -3.96 -12.99
C TYR A 658 14.30 -2.83 -12.61
N VAL A 659 14.26 -2.35 -11.36
CA VAL A 659 15.13 -1.26 -10.88
C VAL A 659 16.61 -1.65 -10.93
N GLU A 660 16.96 -2.84 -10.44
CA GLU A 660 18.36 -3.27 -10.31
C GLU A 660 18.88 -4.00 -11.57
N GLY A 661 18.03 -4.79 -12.24
CA GLY A 661 18.42 -5.66 -13.35
C GLY A 661 17.77 -5.37 -14.71
N GLY A 662 16.95 -4.32 -14.80
CA GLY A 662 16.27 -3.91 -16.03
C GLY A 662 15.20 -4.89 -16.52
N LEU A 663 14.81 -4.78 -17.79
CA LEU A 663 13.75 -5.62 -18.38
C LEU A 663 14.09 -7.11 -18.34
N LYS A 664 15.36 -7.49 -18.51
CA LYS A 664 15.79 -8.90 -18.49
C LYS A 664 15.48 -9.57 -17.15
N ALA A 665 15.78 -8.87 -16.05
CA ALA A 665 15.51 -9.34 -14.70
C ALA A 665 13.99 -9.38 -14.42
N ALA A 666 13.26 -8.36 -14.86
CA ALA A 666 11.80 -8.33 -14.73
C ALA A 666 11.13 -9.51 -15.49
N PHE A 667 11.55 -9.79 -16.72
CA PHE A 667 11.05 -10.93 -17.49
C PHE A 667 11.39 -12.27 -16.86
N ALA A 668 12.55 -12.41 -16.22
CA ALA A 668 12.88 -13.61 -15.46
C ALA A 668 11.90 -13.84 -14.29
N VAL A 669 11.50 -12.78 -13.59
CA VAL A 669 10.48 -12.85 -12.52
C VAL A 669 9.09 -13.17 -13.09
N LEU A 670 8.69 -12.55 -14.21
CA LEU A 670 7.42 -12.87 -14.88
C LEU A 670 7.36 -14.33 -15.30
N LYS A 671 8.45 -14.85 -15.89
CA LYS A 671 8.60 -16.28 -16.21
C LYS A 671 8.53 -17.16 -14.97
N TRP A 672 9.15 -16.73 -13.86
CA TRP A 672 9.04 -17.45 -12.59
C TRP A 672 7.59 -17.48 -12.08
N PHE A 673 6.82 -16.39 -12.23
CA PHE A 673 5.38 -16.39 -11.98
C PHE A 673 4.53 -17.10 -13.05
N GLN A 674 5.15 -17.74 -14.05
CA GLN A 674 4.46 -18.42 -15.17
C GLN A 674 3.60 -17.48 -16.03
N ILE A 675 4.00 -16.21 -16.14
CA ILE A 675 3.39 -15.24 -17.04
C ILE A 675 4.16 -15.27 -18.36
N GLU A 676 3.49 -15.72 -19.43
CA GLU A 676 4.06 -15.79 -20.77
C GLU A 676 4.33 -14.39 -21.33
N THR A 677 5.62 -14.05 -21.46
CA THR A 677 6.10 -12.73 -21.93
C THR A 677 7.33 -12.84 -22.82
N GLU A 678 7.72 -14.05 -23.22
CA GLU A 678 8.83 -14.23 -24.16
C GLU A 678 8.42 -13.69 -25.54
N ILE A 679 9.29 -12.85 -26.12
CA ILE A 679 9.10 -12.30 -27.45
C ILE A 679 10.23 -12.86 -28.30
N GLU A 680 9.88 -13.73 -29.25
CA GLU A 680 10.81 -14.28 -30.21
C GLU A 680 11.16 -13.23 -31.27
N GLU A 681 12.42 -13.17 -31.71
CA GLU A 681 12.86 -12.23 -32.75
C GLU A 681 12.10 -12.40 -34.07
N GLU A 682 11.62 -13.61 -34.35
CA GLU A 682 10.81 -13.93 -35.55
C GLU A 682 9.50 -13.13 -35.59
N LEU A 683 8.83 -12.98 -34.44
CA LEU A 683 7.57 -12.22 -34.35
C LEU A 683 7.78 -10.73 -34.61
N ILE A 684 8.92 -10.17 -34.19
CA ILE A 684 9.29 -8.77 -34.47
C ILE A 684 9.48 -8.59 -35.98
N MET A 685 10.16 -9.54 -36.63
CA MET A 685 10.36 -9.50 -38.08
C MET A 685 9.06 -9.66 -38.87
N GLU A 686 8.12 -10.48 -38.38
CA GLU A 686 6.79 -10.61 -38.99
C GLU A 686 5.97 -9.31 -38.86
N ALA A 687 6.00 -8.67 -37.69
CA ALA A 687 5.37 -7.37 -37.47
C ALA A 687 5.94 -6.29 -38.43
N LEU A 688 7.26 -6.20 -38.54
CA LEU A 688 7.94 -5.28 -39.47
C LEU A 688 7.62 -5.58 -40.94
N SER A 689 7.56 -6.87 -41.30
CA SER A 689 7.20 -7.30 -42.66
C SER A 689 5.76 -6.92 -43.01
N SER A 690 4.83 -7.08 -42.07
CA SER A 690 3.43 -6.68 -42.25
C SER A 690 3.25 -5.17 -42.45
N ALA A 691 4.08 -4.35 -41.80
CA ALA A 691 4.09 -2.90 -41.95
C ALA A 691 4.73 -2.46 -43.28
N SER A 692 5.71 -3.22 -43.77
CA SER A 692 6.39 -2.97 -45.06
C SER A 692 5.44 -3.01 -46.26
N VAL A 693 4.41 -3.86 -46.21
CA VAL A 693 3.40 -4.00 -47.27
C VAL A 693 2.52 -2.74 -47.42
N ARG A 694 2.49 -1.88 -46.39
CA ARG A 694 1.59 -0.71 -46.31
C ARG A 694 2.19 0.57 -46.94
N ASN A 695 3.34 0.46 -47.60
CA ASN A 695 4.14 1.57 -48.16
C ASN A 695 3.54 2.29 -49.41
N TYR A 696 2.23 2.31 -49.61
CA TYR A 696 1.55 3.06 -50.69
C TYR A 696 0.54 4.05 -50.08
N LEU A 697 0.52 5.38 -50.31
CA LEU A 697 1.48 6.39 -50.77
C LEU A 697 0.91 7.78 -50.36
N PRO A 698 1.22 8.35 -49.18
CA PRO A 698 1.12 9.80 -48.99
C PRO A 698 2.21 10.47 -49.84
N LYS A 699 2.06 11.77 -50.19
CA LYS A 699 3.17 12.53 -50.79
C LYS A 699 4.39 12.42 -49.86
N VAL A 700 5.52 11.93 -50.37
CA VAL A 700 6.77 11.66 -49.61
C VAL A 700 7.15 12.85 -48.70
N ASP A 701 6.90 14.06 -49.18
CA ASP A 701 7.13 15.33 -48.48
C ASP A 701 6.46 15.43 -47.08
N VAL A 702 5.28 14.82 -46.89
CA VAL A 702 4.51 14.91 -45.64
C VAL A 702 5.14 14.02 -44.55
N VAL A 703 5.68 12.87 -44.94
CA VAL A 703 6.33 11.94 -44.00
C VAL A 703 7.65 12.52 -43.52
N GLU A 704 8.45 13.08 -44.43
CA GLU A 704 9.74 13.72 -44.08
C GLU A 704 9.55 14.92 -43.14
N LEU A 705 8.51 15.73 -43.36
CA LEU A 705 8.17 16.84 -42.47
C LEU A 705 7.82 16.35 -41.06
N LEU A 706 7.11 15.23 -40.95
CA LEU A 706 6.72 14.66 -39.66
C LEU A 706 7.91 14.00 -38.95
N GLU A 707 8.76 13.26 -39.68
CA GLU A 707 10.01 12.71 -39.17
C GLU A 707 10.92 13.82 -38.61
N ALA A 708 11.01 14.95 -39.31
CA ALA A 708 11.74 16.13 -38.85
C ALA A 708 11.13 16.75 -37.58
N LYS A 709 9.80 16.79 -37.46
CA LYS A 709 9.10 17.27 -36.26
C LYS A 709 9.31 16.36 -35.04
N LEU A 710 9.31 15.04 -35.25
CA LEU A 710 9.55 14.06 -34.20
C LEU A 710 11.05 13.99 -33.84
N GLY A 711 11.95 14.34 -34.76
CA GLY A 711 13.39 14.13 -34.59
C GLY A 711 13.78 12.65 -34.69
N TYR A 712 13.00 11.86 -35.43
CA TYR A 712 13.19 10.43 -35.62
C TYR A 712 12.92 10.04 -37.08
N THR A 713 13.81 9.26 -37.68
CA THR A 713 13.67 8.76 -39.05
C THR A 713 13.28 7.28 -38.99
N PHE A 714 12.12 6.93 -39.53
CA PHE A 714 11.62 5.56 -39.51
C PHE A 714 12.35 4.71 -40.55
N GLN A 715 12.76 3.51 -40.16
CA GLN A 715 13.17 2.50 -41.13
C GLN A 715 11.97 2.06 -41.97
N MET A 716 10.82 1.89 -41.31
CA MET A 716 9.56 1.46 -41.92
C MET A 716 8.49 2.55 -41.87
N LYS A 717 8.47 3.41 -42.90
CA LYS A 717 7.52 4.55 -43.02
C LYS A 717 6.04 4.14 -42.91
N GLY A 718 5.69 2.91 -43.30
CA GLY A 718 4.35 2.35 -43.14
C GLY A 718 3.81 2.35 -41.69
N LEU A 719 4.69 2.20 -40.68
CA LEU A 719 4.31 2.24 -39.26
C LEU A 719 3.82 3.63 -38.85
N LEU A 720 4.49 4.68 -39.31
CA LEU A 720 4.11 6.06 -39.02
C LEU A 720 2.78 6.42 -39.71
N ILE A 721 2.55 5.93 -40.93
CA ILE A 721 1.28 6.12 -41.64
C ILE A 721 0.13 5.43 -40.89
N GLU A 722 0.34 4.19 -40.44
CA GLU A 722 -0.65 3.46 -39.64
C GLU A 722 -0.98 4.19 -38.34
N ALA A 723 0.03 4.69 -37.62
CA ALA A 723 -0.16 5.44 -36.38
C ALA A 723 -1.03 6.69 -36.54
N LEU A 724 -1.09 7.28 -37.74
CA LEU A 724 -1.86 8.49 -38.05
C LEU A 724 -3.19 8.20 -38.77
N THR A 725 -3.54 6.94 -38.99
CA THR A 725 -4.73 6.57 -39.75
C THR A 725 -5.88 6.16 -38.83
N HIS A 726 -6.92 6.99 -38.76
CA HIS A 726 -8.13 6.70 -38.00
C HIS A 726 -9.01 5.67 -38.73
N SER A 727 -9.78 4.88 -37.96
CA SER A 727 -10.65 3.81 -38.47
C SER A 727 -11.70 4.28 -39.50
N SER A 728 -12.12 5.54 -39.45
CA SER A 728 -13.02 6.13 -40.46
C SER A 728 -12.41 6.21 -41.87
N GLN A 729 -11.08 6.19 -42.00
CA GLN A 729 -10.39 6.16 -43.29
C GLN A 729 -10.58 4.83 -44.03
N GLN A 730 -11.06 3.78 -43.34
CA GLN A 730 -11.51 2.54 -43.98
C GLN A 730 -12.59 2.80 -45.03
N GLU A 731 -13.35 3.90 -44.89
CA GLU A 731 -14.33 4.25 -45.89
C GLU A 731 -13.72 4.58 -47.26
N SER A 732 -12.47 5.01 -47.27
CA SER A 732 -11.70 5.40 -48.45
C SER A 732 -10.72 4.32 -48.92
N GLY A 733 -10.80 3.10 -48.36
CA GLY A 733 -10.03 1.93 -48.79
C GLY A 733 -8.81 1.56 -47.94
N ALA A 734 -8.56 2.23 -46.81
CA ALA A 734 -7.48 1.87 -45.89
C ALA A 734 -7.78 0.56 -45.14
N THR A 735 -6.79 -0.33 -45.06
CA THR A 735 -6.91 -1.67 -44.43
C THR A 735 -6.29 -1.74 -43.03
N TYR A 736 -5.76 -0.63 -42.53
CA TYR A 736 -5.01 -0.51 -41.28
C TYR A 736 -5.51 0.69 -40.47
N CYS A 737 -5.31 0.68 -39.15
CA CYS A 737 -5.66 1.77 -38.25
C CYS A 737 -4.73 1.80 -37.03
N TYR A 738 -4.67 2.96 -36.38
CA TYR A 738 -3.74 3.18 -35.26
C TYR A 738 -4.03 2.36 -33.99
N GLN A 739 -5.24 1.80 -33.83
CA GLN A 739 -5.75 1.26 -32.55
C GLN A 739 -4.88 0.15 -31.95
N ARG A 740 -4.24 -0.70 -32.78
CA ARG A 740 -3.32 -1.72 -32.26
C ARG A 740 -2.02 -1.08 -31.75
N LEU A 741 -1.51 -0.06 -32.45
CA LEU A 741 -0.31 0.67 -32.03
C LEU A 741 -0.59 1.54 -30.80
N GLU A 742 -1.78 2.12 -30.68
CA GLU A 742 -2.28 2.81 -29.47
C GLU A 742 -2.25 1.87 -28.27
N PHE A 743 -2.80 0.66 -28.38
CA PHE A 743 -2.76 -0.35 -27.31
C PHE A 743 -1.35 -0.61 -26.77
N LEU A 744 -0.37 -0.74 -27.68
CA LEU A 744 1.03 -0.93 -27.31
C LEU A 744 1.63 0.36 -26.73
N GLY A 745 1.38 1.48 -27.38
CA GLY A 745 1.87 2.81 -27.03
C GLY A 745 1.43 3.31 -25.66
N ASP A 746 0.18 3.04 -25.27
CA ASP A 746 -0.37 3.29 -23.93
C ASP A 746 0.53 2.65 -22.86
N ALA A 747 0.87 1.37 -23.03
CA ALA A 747 1.73 0.67 -22.08
C ALA A 747 3.19 1.17 -22.10
N VAL A 748 3.68 1.64 -23.26
CA VAL A 748 5.04 2.19 -23.43
C VAL A 748 5.18 3.55 -22.76
N LEU A 749 4.24 4.46 -22.99
CA LEU A 749 4.27 5.78 -22.36
C LEU A 749 4.08 5.66 -20.84
N ASP A 750 3.23 4.73 -20.39
CA ASP A 750 3.02 4.46 -18.97
C ASP A 750 4.31 4.02 -18.26
N ILE A 751 5.03 3.02 -18.78
CA ILE A 751 6.31 2.57 -18.18
C ILE A 751 7.39 3.66 -18.24
N LEU A 752 7.49 4.40 -19.35
CA LEU A 752 8.53 5.42 -19.51
C LEU A 752 8.32 6.63 -18.60
N ILE A 753 7.08 7.12 -18.50
CA ILE A 753 6.72 8.24 -17.62
C ILE A 753 6.86 7.78 -16.16
N THR A 754 6.34 6.61 -15.79
CA THR A 754 6.44 6.09 -14.42
C THR A 754 7.90 5.87 -14.00
N ARG A 755 8.74 5.31 -14.88
CA ARG A 755 10.20 5.20 -14.64
C ARG A 755 10.84 6.58 -14.44
N HIS A 756 10.48 7.57 -15.25
CA HIS A 756 11.02 8.92 -15.10
C HIS A 756 10.62 9.56 -13.77
N LEU A 757 9.34 9.44 -13.38
CA LEU A 757 8.83 9.96 -12.11
C LEU A 757 9.49 9.25 -10.91
N PHE A 758 9.59 7.91 -10.97
CA PHE A 758 10.22 7.09 -9.94
C PHE A 758 11.68 7.49 -9.69
N LEU A 759 12.45 7.78 -10.75
CA LEU A 759 13.85 8.17 -10.66
C LEU A 759 14.05 9.64 -10.26
N SER A 760 13.17 10.53 -10.70
CA SER A 760 13.28 11.98 -10.47
C SER A 760 12.82 12.40 -9.08
N HIS A 761 11.94 11.61 -8.45
CA HIS A 761 11.27 11.95 -7.19
C HIS A 761 11.48 10.86 -6.13
N LYS A 762 12.72 10.74 -5.64
CA LYS A 762 13.10 9.68 -4.69
C LYS A 762 12.51 9.83 -3.28
N ASP A 763 12.20 11.06 -2.87
CA ASP A 763 11.72 11.40 -1.52
C ASP A 763 10.21 11.71 -1.50
N THR A 764 9.52 11.52 -2.61
CA THR A 764 8.09 11.82 -2.74
C THR A 764 7.25 10.67 -2.21
N ASP A 765 6.16 11.01 -1.52
CA ASP A 765 5.20 10.03 -1.03
C ASP A 765 4.54 9.29 -2.20
N GLU A 766 4.24 8.02 -2.00
CA GLU A 766 3.67 7.16 -3.03
C GLU A 766 2.26 7.63 -3.47
N GLY A 767 1.48 8.17 -2.55
CA GLY A 767 0.18 8.77 -2.87
C GLY A 767 0.31 9.96 -3.83
N GLU A 768 1.40 10.72 -3.73
CA GLU A 768 1.73 11.81 -4.66
C GLU A 768 2.30 11.28 -5.98
N LEU A 769 3.11 10.22 -5.94
CA LEU A 769 3.68 9.61 -7.15
C LEU A 769 2.59 8.99 -8.05
N THR A 770 1.57 8.38 -7.45
CA THR A 770 0.39 7.86 -8.14
C THR A 770 -0.44 8.98 -8.78
N ASP A 771 -0.55 10.13 -8.11
CA ASP A 771 -1.19 11.31 -8.68
C ASP A 771 -0.37 11.90 -9.82
N LEU A 772 0.95 11.98 -9.69
CA LEU A 772 1.84 12.43 -10.77
C LEU A 772 1.72 11.54 -12.00
N ARG A 773 1.67 10.21 -11.81
CA ARG A 773 1.44 9.26 -12.90
C ARG A 773 0.08 9.52 -13.56
N SER A 774 -0.99 9.58 -12.77
CA SER A 774 -2.36 9.81 -13.28
C SER A 774 -2.53 11.16 -13.95
N ALA A 775 -1.83 12.19 -13.48
CA ALA A 775 -1.85 13.52 -14.06
C ALA A 775 -1.01 13.59 -15.34
N SER A 776 0.10 12.84 -15.43
CA SER A 776 1.00 12.85 -16.59
C SER A 776 0.52 11.94 -17.72
N VAL A 777 0.11 10.71 -17.39
CA VAL A 777 -0.42 9.69 -18.29
C VAL A 777 -1.94 9.89 -18.40
N ASN A 778 -2.33 10.94 -19.10
CA ASN A 778 -3.73 11.29 -19.33
C ASN A 778 -3.93 11.69 -20.79
N ASN A 779 -4.98 11.15 -21.39
CA ASN A 779 -5.40 11.48 -22.75
C ASN A 779 -5.50 13.00 -23.00
N GLU A 780 -5.94 13.79 -22.01
CA GLU A 780 -6.02 15.25 -22.15
C GLU A 780 -4.64 15.90 -22.34
N ASN A 781 -3.62 15.45 -21.59
CA ASN A 781 -2.26 15.95 -21.77
C ASN A 781 -1.69 15.54 -23.13
N PHE A 782 -1.93 14.30 -23.55
CA PHE A 782 -1.49 13.82 -24.85
C PHE A 782 -2.18 14.59 -25.99
N ALA A 783 -3.48 14.91 -25.86
CA ALA A 783 -4.17 15.78 -26.81
C ALA A 783 -3.55 17.18 -26.89
N GLN A 784 -3.20 17.79 -25.75
CA GLN A 784 -2.49 19.07 -25.73
C GLN A 784 -1.10 18.99 -26.39
N VAL A 785 -0.36 17.90 -26.16
CA VAL A 785 0.93 17.63 -26.82
C VAL A 785 0.75 17.51 -28.33
N ALA A 786 -0.28 16.80 -28.80
CA ALA A 786 -0.60 16.66 -30.22
C ALA A 786 -0.94 18.00 -30.87
N VAL A 787 -1.66 18.89 -30.17
CA VAL A 787 -1.95 20.24 -30.67
C VAL A 787 -0.70 21.11 -30.67
N LYS A 788 0.06 21.15 -29.56
CA LYS A 788 1.28 21.95 -29.38
C LYS A 788 2.32 21.70 -30.48
N HIS A 789 2.51 20.44 -30.88
CA HIS A 789 3.48 20.07 -31.92
C HIS A 789 2.87 20.00 -33.34
N ASN A 790 1.59 20.35 -33.48
CA ASN A 790 0.83 20.32 -34.72
C ASN A 790 0.70 18.91 -35.34
N LEU A 791 0.65 17.87 -34.52
CA LEU A 791 0.48 16.48 -34.98
C LEU A 791 -0.92 16.22 -35.52
N HIS A 792 -1.94 16.91 -35.00
CA HIS A 792 -3.33 16.81 -35.43
C HIS A 792 -3.54 17.10 -36.93
N GLN A 793 -2.66 17.87 -37.58
CA GLN A 793 -2.72 18.19 -39.01
C GLN A 793 -2.39 16.99 -39.92
N PHE A 794 -1.72 15.99 -39.36
CA PHE A 794 -1.28 14.79 -40.09
C PHE A 794 -2.24 13.61 -39.90
N LEU A 795 -3.27 13.75 -39.05
CA LEU A 795 -4.28 12.73 -38.81
C LEU A 795 -5.12 12.49 -40.08
N GLN A 796 -5.16 11.24 -40.54
CA GLN A 796 -5.97 10.83 -41.68
C GLN A 796 -7.32 10.31 -41.21
N HIS A 797 -8.41 11.00 -41.56
CA HIS A 797 -9.77 10.59 -41.25
C HIS A 797 -10.79 11.09 -42.29
N SER A 798 -11.91 10.38 -42.40
CA SER A 798 -13.02 10.75 -43.31
C SER A 798 -14.24 11.37 -42.59
N SER A 799 -14.16 11.65 -41.28
CA SER A 799 -15.28 12.17 -40.48
C SER A 799 -15.28 13.70 -40.35
N GLY A 800 -16.31 14.37 -40.89
CA GLY A 800 -16.49 15.81 -40.72
C GLY A 800 -16.76 16.23 -39.27
N PHE A 801 -17.50 15.41 -38.52
CA PHE A 801 -17.79 15.67 -37.10
C PHE A 801 -16.54 15.65 -36.23
N LEU A 802 -15.58 14.77 -36.54
CA LEU A 802 -14.28 14.74 -35.85
C LEU A 802 -13.46 16.00 -36.19
N GLN A 803 -13.47 16.44 -37.46
CA GLN A 803 -12.81 17.67 -37.88
C GLN A 803 -13.33 18.89 -37.12
N ASP A 804 -14.65 19.02 -36.97
CA ASP A 804 -15.29 20.13 -36.28
C ASP A 804 -14.84 20.20 -34.81
N GLN A 805 -14.80 19.05 -34.12
CA GLN A 805 -14.34 18.98 -32.73
C GLN A 805 -12.86 19.28 -32.56
N ILE A 806 -12.00 18.79 -33.47
CA ILE A 806 -10.57 19.11 -33.43
C ILE A 806 -10.38 20.61 -33.63
N THR A 807 -11.10 21.20 -34.59
CA THR A 807 -10.99 22.64 -34.89
C THR A 807 -11.48 23.49 -33.72
N GLU A 808 -12.61 23.14 -33.09
CA GLU A 808 -13.11 23.82 -31.89
C GLU A 808 -12.10 23.74 -30.73
N TYR A 809 -11.53 22.56 -30.49
CA TYR A 809 -10.55 22.35 -29.43
C TYR A 809 -9.26 23.12 -29.66
N VAL A 810 -8.70 23.10 -30.87
CA VAL A 810 -7.49 23.87 -31.23
C VAL A 810 -7.73 25.37 -31.04
N ASN A 811 -8.86 25.89 -31.52
CA ASN A 811 -9.21 27.30 -31.34
C ASN A 811 -9.36 27.68 -29.85
N SER A 812 -9.89 26.78 -29.02
CA SER A 812 -10.01 27.00 -27.57
C SER A 812 -8.66 27.08 -26.87
N LEU A 813 -7.68 26.27 -27.30
CA LEU A 813 -6.32 26.26 -26.75
C LEU A 813 -5.54 27.51 -27.19
N GLU A 814 -5.64 27.91 -28.45
CA GLU A 814 -4.96 29.11 -28.96
C GLU A 814 -5.48 30.40 -28.31
N SER A 815 -6.81 30.50 -28.12
CA SER A 815 -7.44 31.63 -27.44
C SER A 815 -7.15 31.68 -25.93
N SER A 816 -6.89 30.53 -25.29
CA SER A 816 -6.55 30.45 -23.86
C SER A 816 -5.14 30.97 -23.50
N SER A 817 -4.26 31.17 -24.48
CA SER A 817 -2.91 31.71 -24.27
C SER A 817 -2.90 33.14 -23.71
N MET A 818 -4.02 33.86 -23.79
CA MET A 818 -4.17 35.24 -23.30
C MET A 818 -4.86 35.39 -21.93
N ASP A 819 -5.59 34.39 -21.41
CA ASP A 819 -6.30 34.52 -20.11
C ASP A 819 -6.56 33.15 -19.43
N ARG A 820 -5.60 32.68 -18.61
CA ARG A 820 -5.76 31.45 -17.79
C ARG A 820 -6.90 31.52 -16.75
N ALA A 821 -7.37 32.71 -16.40
CA ALA A 821 -8.41 32.91 -15.38
C ALA A 821 -9.82 32.49 -15.86
N SER A 822 -10.07 32.48 -17.17
CA SER A 822 -11.40 32.26 -17.76
C SER A 822 -11.84 30.80 -17.81
N LEU A 823 -10.90 29.84 -17.72
CA LEU A 823 -11.16 28.39 -17.73
C LEU A 823 -11.91 27.88 -16.49
N LEU A 824 -11.99 28.67 -15.42
CA LEU A 824 -12.70 28.28 -14.20
C LEU A 824 -14.23 28.46 -14.31
N SER A 825 -14.72 29.17 -15.34
CA SER A 825 -16.15 29.48 -15.52
C SER A 825 -16.85 28.63 -16.59
N SER A 826 -16.10 27.99 -17.48
CA SER A 826 -16.62 27.05 -18.49
C SER A 826 -15.88 25.74 -18.28
N GLY A 827 -16.61 24.67 -17.92
CA GLY A 827 -15.99 23.39 -17.54
C GLY A 827 -14.95 22.89 -18.56
N PRO A 828 -14.02 22.02 -18.13
CA PRO A 828 -12.88 21.62 -18.95
C PRO A 828 -13.36 21.13 -20.33
N CYS A 829 -13.00 21.86 -21.38
CA CYS A 829 -13.26 21.45 -22.75
C CYS A 829 -12.37 20.23 -23.01
N ARG A 830 -12.90 19.02 -22.78
CA ARG A 830 -12.16 17.77 -22.98
C ARG A 830 -11.88 17.62 -24.47
N GLY A 831 -10.61 17.48 -24.83
CA GLY A 831 -10.19 17.27 -26.21
C GLY A 831 -10.73 15.95 -26.79
N PRO A 832 -10.81 15.83 -28.14
CA PRO A 832 -11.13 14.56 -28.79
C PRO A 832 -10.12 13.49 -28.38
N LYS A 833 -10.60 12.30 -27.99
CA LYS A 833 -9.74 11.17 -27.56
C LYS A 833 -8.67 10.81 -28.59
N VAL A 834 -9.07 10.79 -29.86
CA VAL A 834 -8.22 10.51 -31.02
C VAL A 834 -6.89 11.28 -31.01
N LEU A 835 -6.84 12.50 -30.46
CA LEU A 835 -5.59 13.28 -30.38
C LEU A 835 -4.59 12.71 -29.36
N GLY A 836 -5.06 12.12 -28.26
CA GLY A 836 -4.21 11.39 -27.33
C GLY A 836 -3.81 10.04 -27.91
N ASP A 837 -4.77 9.31 -28.49
CA ASP A 837 -4.55 7.99 -29.09
C ASP A 837 -3.44 8.01 -30.15
N ILE A 838 -3.32 9.09 -30.95
CA ILE A 838 -2.23 9.20 -31.95
C ILE A 838 -0.85 9.43 -31.35
N VAL A 839 -0.76 10.06 -30.18
CA VAL A 839 0.53 10.24 -29.49
C VAL A 839 1.01 8.90 -28.97
N GLU A 840 0.09 8.11 -28.42
CA GLU A 840 0.33 6.72 -27.99
C GLU A 840 0.70 5.85 -29.20
N SER A 841 -0.07 5.90 -30.29
CA SER A 841 0.19 5.08 -31.48
C SER A 841 1.55 5.38 -32.12
N ILE A 842 2.01 6.64 -32.13
CA ILE A 842 3.36 7.01 -32.59
C ILE A 842 4.42 6.39 -31.66
N ALA A 843 4.21 6.39 -30.35
CA ALA A 843 5.14 5.75 -29.41
C ALA A 843 5.24 4.23 -29.68
N GLY A 844 4.09 3.58 -29.91
CA GLY A 844 4.03 2.17 -30.32
C GLY A 844 4.76 1.92 -31.65
N ALA A 845 4.58 2.79 -32.63
CA ALA A 845 5.24 2.69 -33.93
C ALA A 845 6.77 2.79 -33.82
N ILE A 846 7.30 3.76 -33.06
CA ILE A 846 8.74 3.90 -32.84
C ILE A 846 9.30 2.70 -32.09
N LEU A 847 8.56 2.14 -31.13
CA LEU A 847 8.99 0.95 -30.41
C LEU A 847 9.20 -0.24 -31.36
N ILE A 848 8.26 -0.46 -32.30
CA ILE A 848 8.40 -1.56 -33.26
C ILE A 848 9.54 -1.30 -34.24
N ASP A 849 9.63 -0.09 -34.78
CA ASP A 849 10.69 0.30 -35.72
C ASP A 849 12.09 0.16 -35.10
N SER A 850 12.20 0.46 -33.80
CA SER A 850 13.46 0.37 -33.02
C SER A 850 13.77 -1.02 -32.45
N LYS A 851 12.95 -2.04 -32.74
CA LYS A 851 13.09 -3.40 -32.21
C LYS A 851 13.03 -3.45 -30.66
N LEU A 852 12.02 -2.80 -30.10
CA LEU A 852 11.71 -2.76 -28.66
C LEU A 852 12.72 -1.95 -27.80
N ASP A 853 13.37 -0.93 -28.38
CA ASP A 853 14.26 -0.02 -27.63
C ASP A 853 13.47 1.10 -26.93
N LEU A 854 13.13 0.87 -25.66
CA LEU A 854 12.45 1.86 -24.81
C LEU A 854 13.26 3.14 -24.60
N ASP A 855 14.59 3.07 -24.52
CA ASP A 855 15.43 4.24 -24.26
C ASP A 855 15.45 5.17 -25.49
N LEU A 856 15.37 4.61 -26.69
CA LEU A 856 15.20 5.39 -27.93
C LEU A 856 13.83 6.08 -27.97
N VAL A 857 12.75 5.37 -27.66
CA VAL A 857 11.41 5.98 -27.59
C VAL A 857 11.39 7.15 -26.60
N TRP A 858 11.99 6.97 -25.42
CA TRP A 858 12.06 8.03 -24.42
C TRP A 858 12.87 9.24 -24.87
N ARG A 859 13.97 9.03 -25.62
CA ARG A 859 14.76 10.12 -26.20
C ARG A 859 13.94 11.00 -27.14
N VAL A 860 13.04 10.40 -27.91
CA VAL A 860 12.13 11.11 -28.82
C VAL A 860 10.99 11.79 -28.05
N PHE A 861 10.36 11.09 -27.11
CA PHE A 861 9.16 11.57 -26.43
C PHE A 861 9.42 12.54 -25.28
N LYS A 862 10.56 12.46 -24.59
CA LYS A 862 10.86 13.35 -23.45
C LYS A 862 10.81 14.84 -23.83
N PRO A 863 11.39 15.29 -24.97
CA PRO A 863 11.21 16.67 -25.46
C PRO A 863 9.76 17.00 -25.82
N LEU A 864 9.03 16.05 -26.42
CA LEU A 864 7.65 16.27 -26.85
C LEU A 864 6.69 16.47 -25.66
N LEU A 865 6.88 15.68 -24.61
CA LEU A 865 6.10 15.71 -23.36
C LEU A 865 6.52 16.86 -22.42
N SER A 866 7.58 17.61 -22.74
CA SER A 866 8.07 18.68 -21.88
C SER A 866 7.20 19.95 -21.95
N PRO A 867 6.88 20.61 -20.81
CA PRO A 867 7.28 20.24 -19.44
C PRO A 867 6.42 19.09 -18.87
N ILE A 868 7.07 18.10 -18.26
CA ILE A 868 6.41 17.01 -17.54
C ILE A 868 5.91 17.53 -16.18
N VAL A 869 4.78 17.01 -15.70
CA VAL A 869 4.19 17.40 -14.41
C VAL A 869 5.18 17.09 -13.28
N THR A 870 5.42 18.07 -12.42
CA THR A 870 6.24 17.94 -11.22
C THR A 870 5.36 18.04 -9.97
N PRO A 871 5.80 17.57 -8.79
CA PRO A 871 5.06 17.74 -7.53
C PRO A 871 4.63 19.20 -7.28
N GLU A 872 5.46 20.15 -7.72
CA GLU A 872 5.21 21.59 -7.60
C GLU A 872 4.10 22.11 -8.53
N ASN A 873 3.85 21.43 -9.65
CA ASN A 873 2.87 21.83 -10.67
C ASN A 873 1.67 20.89 -10.74
N LEU A 874 1.59 19.92 -9.83
CA LEU A 874 0.51 18.95 -9.77
C LEU A 874 -0.79 19.59 -9.24
N GLU A 875 -1.78 19.69 -10.11
CA GLU A 875 -3.15 20.00 -9.72
C GLU A 875 -3.87 18.72 -9.30
N LEU A 876 -4.21 18.61 -8.00
CA LEU A 876 -4.91 17.45 -7.49
C LEU A 876 -6.36 17.42 -8.02
N PRO A 877 -6.95 16.24 -8.23
CA PRO A 877 -8.38 16.14 -8.52
C PRO A 877 -9.19 16.84 -7.42
N ARG A 878 -10.14 17.71 -7.81
CA ARG A 878 -10.91 18.57 -6.88
C ARG A 878 -11.53 17.83 -5.70
N PHE A 879 -12.01 16.60 -5.92
CA PHE A 879 -12.57 15.79 -4.84
C PHE A 879 -11.50 15.30 -3.84
N ARG A 880 -10.29 14.95 -4.31
CA ARG A 880 -9.16 14.56 -3.46
C ARG A 880 -8.66 15.75 -2.64
N GLU A 881 -8.49 16.91 -3.28
CA GLU A 881 -8.11 18.16 -2.62
C GLU A 881 -9.10 18.54 -1.51
N LEU A 882 -10.40 18.45 -1.78
CA LEU A 882 -11.44 18.68 -0.77
C LEU A 882 -11.33 17.68 0.39
N ASN A 883 -11.04 16.40 0.11
CA ASN A 883 -10.92 15.38 1.13
C ASN A 883 -9.68 15.58 2.01
N GLU A 884 -8.53 15.89 1.44
CA GLU A 884 -7.30 16.22 2.19
C GLU A 884 -7.48 17.47 3.05
N TRP A 885 -8.10 18.51 2.50
CA TRP A 885 -8.42 19.72 3.28
C TRP A 885 -9.39 19.40 4.43
N SER A 886 -10.41 18.59 4.16
CA SER A 886 -11.40 18.18 5.16
C SER A 886 -10.75 17.37 6.28
N ASP A 887 -9.90 16.39 5.94
CA ASP A 887 -9.20 15.54 6.90
C ASP A 887 -8.21 16.36 7.74
N LYS A 888 -7.47 17.29 7.12
CA LYS A 888 -6.54 18.20 7.81
C LYS A 888 -7.25 19.12 8.82
N ASN A 889 -8.46 19.56 8.50
CA ASN A 889 -9.25 20.45 9.37
C ASN A 889 -10.25 19.68 10.27
N GLY A 890 -10.28 18.35 10.20
CA GLY A 890 -11.14 17.51 11.04
C GLY A 890 -12.63 17.54 10.68
N TYR A 891 -12.98 17.80 9.42
CA TYR A 891 -14.36 17.76 8.91
C TYR A 891 -14.66 16.45 8.18
N PHE A 892 -15.93 16.04 8.15
CA PHE A 892 -16.38 14.86 7.40
C PHE A 892 -17.22 15.26 6.18
N ILE A 893 -16.98 14.62 5.04
CA ILE A 893 -17.75 14.84 3.81
C ILE A 893 -18.86 13.79 3.69
N GLY A 894 -20.11 14.26 3.64
CA GLY A 894 -21.26 13.45 3.29
C GLY A 894 -21.39 13.27 1.80
N ILE A 895 -21.50 12.03 1.32
CA ILE A 895 -21.61 11.73 -0.11
C ILE A 895 -22.89 10.94 -0.37
N LYS A 896 -23.75 11.46 -1.25
CA LYS A 896 -24.89 10.73 -1.83
C LYS A 896 -24.77 10.73 -3.34
N CYS A 897 -25.00 9.59 -3.99
CA CYS A 897 -24.96 9.49 -5.44
C CYS A 897 -26.23 8.82 -5.95
N GLU A 898 -26.84 9.42 -6.96
CA GLU A 898 -28.04 8.92 -7.63
C GLU A 898 -27.76 8.80 -9.14
N ASN A 899 -28.15 7.68 -9.74
CA ASN A 899 -28.04 7.47 -11.18
C ASN A 899 -29.32 7.96 -11.87
N ARG A 900 -29.22 8.93 -12.78
CA ARG A 900 -30.31 9.41 -13.65
C ARG A 900 -30.03 9.03 -15.10
N GLY A 901 -30.20 7.75 -15.44
CA GLY A 901 -30.06 7.23 -16.80
C GLY A 901 -28.68 7.53 -17.41
N ASP A 902 -28.63 8.53 -18.29
CA ASP A 902 -27.41 8.94 -19.02
C ASP A 902 -26.44 9.82 -18.20
N SER A 903 -26.80 10.23 -16.98
CA SER A 903 -25.94 11.02 -16.10
C SER A 903 -26.05 10.59 -14.64
N THR A 904 -24.94 10.71 -13.92
CA THR A 904 -24.88 10.50 -12.47
C THR A 904 -24.90 11.85 -11.76
N MET A 905 -25.68 11.94 -10.69
CA MET A 905 -25.76 13.09 -9.82
C MET A 905 -25.10 12.76 -8.47
N ALA A 906 -24.18 13.60 -8.03
CA ALA A 906 -23.56 13.49 -6.71
C ALA A 906 -23.92 14.72 -5.87
N ILE A 907 -24.38 14.48 -4.65
CA ILE A 907 -24.61 15.52 -3.64
C ILE A 907 -23.52 15.37 -2.59
N LEU A 908 -22.74 16.43 -2.41
CA LEU A 908 -21.72 16.54 -1.37
C LEU A 908 -22.18 17.52 -0.29
N ASN A 909 -22.13 17.05 0.96
CA ASN A 909 -22.47 17.82 2.14
C ASN A 909 -21.21 17.99 2.99
N LEU A 910 -20.78 19.23 3.19
CA LEU A 910 -19.68 19.57 4.09
C LEU A 910 -20.23 20.39 5.25
N GLN A 911 -20.23 19.80 6.44
CA GLN A 911 -20.69 20.46 7.65
C GLN A 911 -19.50 21.12 8.35
N LEU A 912 -19.39 22.44 8.23
CA LEU A 912 -18.49 23.27 9.02
C LEU A 912 -19.10 23.56 10.39
N LYS A 913 -18.38 24.28 11.26
CA LYS A 913 -18.79 24.58 12.65
C LYS A 913 -20.25 25.07 12.74
N ASP A 914 -20.59 26.14 12.03
CA ASP A 914 -21.93 26.77 12.04
C ASP A 914 -22.58 26.85 10.66
N LEU A 915 -22.04 26.12 9.66
CA LEU A 915 -22.48 26.25 8.27
C LEU A 915 -22.46 24.90 7.56
N LEU A 916 -23.62 24.51 7.02
CA LEU A 916 -23.72 23.38 6.12
C LEU A 916 -23.58 23.85 4.67
N LEU A 917 -22.51 23.42 4.01
CA LEU A 917 -22.34 23.62 2.58
C LEU A 917 -22.83 22.37 1.85
N VAL A 918 -23.83 22.55 0.99
CA VAL A 918 -24.34 21.49 0.12
C VAL A 918 -24.17 21.91 -1.33
N ARG A 919 -23.52 21.07 -2.12
CA ARG A 919 -23.45 21.24 -3.57
C ARG A 919 -23.79 19.95 -4.28
N GLN A 920 -24.42 20.13 -5.42
CA GLN A 920 -24.76 19.07 -6.33
C GLN A 920 -23.90 19.20 -7.58
N GLY A 921 -23.30 18.09 -7.99
CA GLY A 921 -22.56 17.97 -9.25
C GLY A 921 -23.21 16.92 -10.12
N CYS A 922 -23.23 17.19 -11.42
CA CYS A 922 -23.65 16.24 -12.44
C CYS A 922 -22.45 15.86 -13.30
N GLY A 923 -22.35 14.58 -13.67
CA GLY A 923 -21.32 14.06 -14.55
C GLY A 923 -21.78 12.78 -15.25
N LYS A 924 -20.99 12.30 -16.23
CA LYS A 924 -21.29 11.05 -16.94
C LYS A 924 -21.19 9.85 -15.98
N ASN A 925 -20.22 9.91 -15.08
CA ASN A 925 -19.88 8.83 -14.15
C ASN A 925 -19.90 9.37 -12.70
N LYS A 926 -19.95 8.46 -11.71
CA LYS A 926 -19.88 8.82 -10.28
C LYS A 926 -18.67 9.70 -9.93
N VAL A 927 -17.53 9.45 -10.57
CA VAL A 927 -16.28 10.20 -10.33
C VAL A 927 -16.40 11.64 -10.84
N ASP A 928 -16.82 11.82 -12.09
CA ASP A 928 -17.04 13.15 -12.69
C ASP A 928 -18.08 13.97 -11.90
N ALA A 929 -19.17 13.32 -11.47
CA ALA A 929 -20.21 13.97 -10.67
C ALA A 929 -19.67 14.46 -9.32
N LYS A 930 -18.86 13.64 -8.63
CA LYS A 930 -18.20 14.03 -7.37
C LYS A 930 -17.19 15.15 -7.57
N ALA A 931 -16.39 15.09 -8.63
CA ALA A 931 -15.40 16.12 -8.95
C ALA A 931 -16.07 17.49 -9.19
N HIS A 932 -17.19 17.50 -9.91
CA HIS A 932 -17.96 18.72 -10.16
C HIS A 932 -18.57 19.28 -8.85
N ALA A 933 -19.19 18.42 -8.04
CA ALA A 933 -19.73 18.83 -6.74
C ALA A 933 -18.63 19.38 -5.81
N ALA A 934 -17.46 18.74 -5.80
CA ALA A 934 -16.32 19.16 -4.99
C ALA A 934 -15.74 20.49 -5.48
N SER A 935 -15.67 20.71 -6.80
CA SER A 935 -15.23 21.97 -7.37
C SER A 935 -16.09 23.15 -6.91
N LEU A 936 -17.41 22.95 -6.83
CA LEU A 936 -18.32 23.98 -6.33
C LEU A 936 -18.14 24.23 -4.83
N LEU A 937 -17.92 23.17 -4.03
CA LEU A 937 -17.64 23.31 -2.60
C LEU A 937 -16.31 24.01 -2.32
N LEU A 938 -15.26 23.67 -3.05
CA LEU A 938 -13.96 24.35 -2.93
C LEU A 938 -14.10 25.84 -3.25
N ARG A 939 -14.85 26.20 -4.29
CA ARG A 939 -15.13 27.61 -4.59
C ARG A 939 -15.90 28.31 -3.47
N ASP A 940 -16.90 27.66 -2.89
CA ASP A 940 -17.61 28.24 -1.73
C ASP A 940 -16.69 28.45 -0.52
N LEU A 941 -15.68 27.58 -0.33
CA LEU A 941 -14.68 27.72 0.72
C LEU A 941 -13.67 28.83 0.41
N GLU A 942 -13.28 29.02 -0.84
CA GLU A 942 -12.44 30.13 -1.33
C GLU A 942 -13.15 31.48 -1.16
N GLU A 943 -14.42 31.58 -1.61
CA GLU A 943 -15.25 32.79 -1.45
C GLU A 943 -15.43 33.19 0.02
N LYS A 944 -15.34 32.21 0.93
CA LYS A 944 -15.42 32.41 2.39
C LYS A 944 -14.06 32.66 3.05
N GLY A 945 -12.96 32.68 2.29
CA GLY A 945 -11.61 32.89 2.80
C GLY A 945 -11.07 31.74 3.66
N LEU A 946 -11.67 30.55 3.60
CA LEU A 946 -11.23 29.35 4.35
C LEU A 946 -10.14 28.57 3.61
N ILE A 947 -10.00 28.80 2.31
CA ILE A 947 -8.97 28.25 1.44
C ILE A 947 -8.31 29.40 0.69
N ILE A 948 -6.98 29.45 0.71
CA ILE A 948 -6.21 30.28 -0.21
C ILE A 948 -5.98 29.43 -1.46
N PRO A 949 -6.37 29.89 -2.67
CA PRO A 949 -6.09 29.16 -3.89
C PRO A 949 -4.60 28.84 -3.98
N ARG A 950 -4.24 27.60 -4.32
CA ARG A 950 -2.83 27.16 -4.42
C ARG A 950 -2.01 28.04 -5.37
N ASN A 951 -2.67 28.71 -6.31
CA ASN A 951 -2.08 29.68 -7.25
C ASN A 951 -1.87 31.09 -6.66
N ALA A 952 -2.61 31.49 -5.63
CA ALA A 952 -2.50 32.80 -4.98
C ALA A 952 -1.40 32.84 -3.89
N SER A 953 -1.15 31.72 -3.19
CA SER A 953 -0.09 31.63 -2.17
C SER A 953 1.33 31.84 -2.74
N ARG A 954 1.51 31.69 -4.06
CA ARG A 954 2.79 31.86 -4.75
C ARG A 954 3.20 33.32 -4.98
N VAL A 955 2.26 34.25 -5.11
CA VAL A 955 2.59 35.69 -5.25
C VAL A 955 3.11 36.25 -3.92
N GLU A 956 2.52 35.83 -2.79
CA GLU A 956 3.00 36.23 -1.45
C GLU A 956 4.35 35.60 -1.06
N GLN A 957 4.67 34.40 -1.55
CA GLN A 957 5.99 33.78 -1.30
C GLN A 957 7.12 34.44 -2.11
N LEU A 958 6.81 34.97 -3.30
CA LEU A 958 7.76 35.78 -4.08
C LEU A 958 8.01 37.15 -3.44
N GLU A 959 6.98 37.76 -2.83
CA GLU A 959 7.14 39.02 -2.07
C GLU A 959 7.85 38.85 -0.72
N LYS A 960 7.70 37.69 -0.05
CA LYS A 960 8.46 37.37 1.17
C LYS A 960 9.97 37.15 0.93
N ASN A 961 10.38 36.89 -0.31
CA ASN A 961 11.78 36.80 -0.69
C ASN A 961 12.43 38.17 -1.01
N SER A 962 11.66 39.25 -1.08
CA SER A 962 12.17 40.63 -1.00
C SER A 962 12.04 41.15 0.43
N GLY A 963 13.16 41.07 1.16
CA GLY A 963 13.20 41.13 2.62
C GLY A 963 12.53 42.34 3.29
N THR A 964 11.71 42.05 4.30
CA THR A 964 11.85 42.62 5.65
C THR A 964 11.02 41.80 6.64
N VAL A 965 11.68 41.23 7.65
CA VAL A 965 11.04 40.45 8.71
C VAL A 965 10.18 41.37 9.57
N LYS A 966 8.86 41.19 9.55
CA LYS A 966 7.97 41.62 10.63
C LYS A 966 7.16 40.44 11.15
N HIS A 967 7.40 40.17 12.42
CA HIS A 967 6.74 39.18 13.25
C HIS A 967 5.33 39.69 13.58
N CYS A 968 4.28 38.92 13.32
CA CYS A 968 2.94 39.21 13.84
C CYS A 968 2.31 37.95 14.45
N ASN A 969 2.39 37.90 15.77
CA ASN A 969 1.48 37.16 16.63
C ASN A 969 0.13 37.87 16.73
N ASN A 970 -0.91 37.07 16.96
CA ASN A 970 -2.23 37.39 17.53
C ASN A 970 -3.15 38.28 16.71
N VAL A 971 -4.32 37.75 16.34
CA VAL A 971 -5.63 38.40 16.60
C VAL A 971 -6.70 37.32 16.84
N LEU A 972 -6.99 37.04 18.10
CA LEU A 972 -8.35 36.77 18.58
C LEU A 972 -8.88 38.11 19.11
N ASP A 973 -10.19 38.30 19.05
CA ASP A 973 -10.98 39.48 19.43
C ASP A 973 -11.06 40.61 18.40
N VAL A 974 -12.26 40.74 17.81
CA VAL A 974 -13.16 41.90 17.92
C VAL A 974 -14.25 41.71 16.87
N MET A 975 -15.52 41.67 17.29
CA MET A 975 -16.60 42.29 16.52
C MET A 975 -17.84 42.44 17.42
N ASP A 976 -18.09 43.69 17.81
CA ASP A 976 -19.39 44.14 18.29
C ASP A 976 -19.77 45.44 17.55
N THR A 977 -21.07 45.58 17.28
CA THR A 977 -21.83 46.78 16.85
C THR A 977 -21.73 47.36 15.42
N GLN A 978 -22.84 47.15 14.66
CA GLN A 978 -23.67 48.07 13.86
C GLN A 978 -23.06 49.11 12.89
N ASN A 979 -23.34 49.00 11.58
CA ASN A 979 -24.23 49.93 10.83
C ASN A 979 -24.50 49.54 9.34
N VAL A 980 -25.73 49.84 8.92
CA VAL A 980 -26.53 49.68 7.68
C VAL A 980 -25.85 50.25 6.40
N ALA A 981 -25.89 49.68 5.17
CA ALA A 981 -26.96 49.68 4.13
C ALA A 981 -26.52 48.94 2.81
N PRO A 982 -27.39 48.70 1.79
CA PRO A 982 -27.46 47.43 1.01
C PRO A 982 -26.90 47.43 -0.43
N PRO A 983 -26.85 46.25 -1.10
CA PRO A 983 -27.16 46.21 -2.53
C PRO A 983 -28.15 45.10 -2.96
N ARG A 984 -29.18 45.56 -3.67
CA ARG A 984 -29.85 45.05 -4.90
C ARG A 984 -30.00 43.53 -5.12
N GLN A 985 -31.29 43.16 -5.18
CA GLN A 985 -31.87 41.89 -5.61
C GLN A 985 -31.34 41.38 -6.97
N LYS A 986 -31.00 40.09 -7.03
CA LYS A 986 -31.19 39.24 -8.21
C LYS A 986 -31.74 37.88 -7.77
N GLU A 987 -32.67 37.38 -8.56
CA GLU A 987 -33.68 36.36 -8.26
C GLU A 987 -33.09 34.99 -7.89
N VAL A 988 -33.49 34.48 -6.73
CA VAL A 988 -33.32 33.08 -6.34
C VAL A 988 -34.62 32.36 -6.64
N ALA A 989 -34.55 31.36 -7.53
CA ALA A 989 -35.64 30.44 -7.78
C ALA A 989 -35.96 29.66 -6.50
N VAL A 990 -37.19 29.81 -6.03
CA VAL A 990 -37.74 29.10 -4.87
C VAL A 990 -37.91 27.62 -5.23
N LEU A 991 -36.96 26.79 -4.80
CA LEU A 991 -37.24 25.38 -4.54
C LEU A 991 -37.55 25.22 -3.06
N SER A 992 -38.70 24.61 -2.79
CA SER A 992 -39.28 24.31 -1.49
C SER A 992 -38.24 24.00 -0.41
N THR A 993 -38.20 24.87 0.59
CA THR A 993 -37.52 24.68 1.86
C THR A 993 -38.03 23.42 2.56
N THR A 994 -37.26 22.34 2.48
CA THR A 994 -37.17 21.42 3.62
C THR A 994 -36.07 21.97 4.52
N THR A 995 -36.48 22.76 5.51
CA THR A 995 -35.69 23.00 6.72
C THR A 995 -35.16 21.66 7.24
N PRO A 996 -33.86 21.48 7.49
CA PRO A 996 -33.38 20.45 8.40
C PRO A 996 -33.70 20.93 9.82
N GLY A 997 -34.99 20.90 10.14
CA GLY A 997 -35.51 21.10 11.48
C GLY A 997 -35.12 19.91 12.34
N SER A 998 -34.44 20.22 13.43
CA SER A 998 -34.34 19.51 14.71
C SER A 998 -35.18 18.25 14.92
N VAL A 999 -34.57 17.35 15.70
CA VAL A 999 -35.11 16.19 16.43
C VAL A 999 -34.78 14.85 15.74
N LEU A 1000 -33.73 14.20 16.25
CA LEU A 1000 -33.63 12.74 16.16
C LEU A 1000 -34.86 12.17 16.89
N ASP A 1001 -35.86 11.68 16.16
CA ASP A 1001 -37.05 11.04 16.76
C ASP A 1001 -36.71 9.74 17.51
N LYS A 1002 -35.47 9.24 17.41
CA LYS A 1002 -34.93 8.15 18.23
C LYS A 1002 -33.46 8.41 18.58
N PRO A 1003 -33.04 8.23 19.85
CA PRO A 1003 -31.63 8.40 20.24
C PRO A 1003 -30.76 7.37 19.51
N LEU A 1004 -29.60 7.81 18.99
CA LEU A 1004 -28.65 6.93 18.33
C LEU A 1004 -28.07 5.96 19.38
N VAL A 1005 -28.26 4.66 19.20
CA VAL A 1005 -27.67 3.66 20.10
C VAL A 1005 -26.16 3.58 19.83
N VAL A 1006 -25.35 3.94 20.82
CA VAL A 1006 -23.89 3.92 20.75
C VAL A 1006 -23.38 2.84 21.70
N LYS A 1007 -22.76 1.79 21.14
CA LYS A 1007 -22.09 0.75 21.93
C LYS A 1007 -20.69 1.21 22.31
N VAL A 1008 -20.37 1.20 23.60
CA VAL A 1008 -19.08 1.67 24.12
C VAL A 1008 -18.40 0.55 24.86
N LYS A 1009 -17.19 0.18 24.39
CA LYS A 1009 -16.30 -0.70 25.15
C LYS A 1009 -15.56 0.14 26.17
N LEU A 1010 -15.60 -0.23 27.45
CA LEU A 1010 -14.88 0.51 28.52
C LEU A 1010 -13.37 0.21 28.56
N SER A 1011 -12.86 -0.58 27.62
CA SER A 1011 -11.43 -0.81 27.47
C SER A 1011 -10.71 0.44 26.93
N LYS A 1012 -9.40 0.53 27.18
CA LYS A 1012 -8.57 1.67 26.74
C LYS A 1012 -8.72 1.91 25.24
N GLY A 1013 -9.05 3.14 24.85
CA GLY A 1013 -9.35 3.57 23.49
C GLY A 1013 -10.80 3.39 23.03
N GLY A 1014 -11.61 2.58 23.72
CA GLY A 1014 -12.99 2.29 23.33
C GLY A 1014 -13.91 3.52 23.30
N PRO A 1015 -13.96 4.36 24.35
CA PRO A 1015 -14.82 5.56 24.36
C PRO A 1015 -14.48 6.55 23.25
N ARG A 1016 -13.19 6.76 22.96
CA ARG A 1016 -12.75 7.65 21.87
C ARG A 1016 -13.17 7.14 20.50
N ILE A 1017 -13.01 5.84 20.24
CA ILE A 1017 -13.42 5.22 18.98
C ILE A 1017 -14.93 5.34 18.78
N SER A 1018 -15.73 5.00 19.80
CA SER A 1018 -17.19 5.11 19.75
C SER A 1018 -17.68 6.54 19.51
N LEU A 1019 -17.03 7.53 20.14
CA LEU A 1019 -17.35 8.95 19.92
C LEU A 1019 -16.99 9.40 18.50
N TYR A 1020 -15.82 9.01 18.00
CA TYR A 1020 -15.38 9.33 16.64
C TYR A 1020 -16.33 8.73 15.58
N GLU A 1021 -16.70 7.46 15.70
CA GLU A 1021 -17.66 6.82 14.80
C GLU A 1021 -19.03 7.50 14.83
N SER A 1022 -19.47 7.97 16.00
CA SER A 1022 -20.73 8.68 16.15
C SER A 1022 -20.68 10.06 15.50
N CYS A 1023 -19.59 10.82 15.69
CA CYS A 1023 -19.38 12.11 15.01
C CYS A 1023 -19.34 11.94 13.49
N LYS A 1024 -18.67 10.90 12.99
CA LYS A 1024 -18.63 10.58 11.56
C LYS A 1024 -20.01 10.27 10.99
N LYS A 1025 -20.84 9.49 11.70
CA LYS A 1025 -22.22 9.18 11.27
C LYS A 1025 -23.11 10.42 11.22
N LEU A 1026 -22.91 11.34 12.15
CA LEU A 1026 -23.71 12.56 12.29
C LEU A 1026 -23.12 13.76 11.55
N GLN A 1027 -21.96 13.58 10.90
CA GLN A 1027 -21.19 14.63 10.23
C GLN A 1027 -20.83 15.80 11.16
N TRP A 1028 -20.56 15.52 12.42
CA TRP A 1028 -20.06 16.53 13.37
C TRP A 1028 -18.55 16.68 13.22
N PRO A 1029 -17.99 17.89 13.36
CA PRO A 1029 -16.53 18.08 13.39
C PRO A 1029 -15.84 17.15 14.39
N MET A 1030 -14.62 16.73 14.06
CA MET A 1030 -13.84 15.83 14.89
C MET A 1030 -13.59 16.47 16.27
N PRO A 1031 -13.82 15.74 17.39
CA PRO A 1031 -13.60 16.28 18.71
C PRO A 1031 -12.12 16.60 18.95
N THR A 1032 -11.85 17.78 19.49
CA THR A 1032 -10.49 18.23 19.84
C THR A 1032 -10.20 17.90 21.29
N PHE A 1033 -8.95 17.52 21.59
CA PHE A 1033 -8.50 17.21 22.94
C PHE A 1033 -7.35 18.14 23.32
N GLU A 1034 -7.56 18.93 24.35
CA GLU A 1034 -6.52 19.70 25.02
C GLU A 1034 -6.16 18.99 26.33
N PHE A 1035 -4.91 19.08 26.77
CA PHE A 1035 -4.50 18.46 28.02
C PHE A 1035 -3.81 19.47 28.91
N VAL A 1036 -4.21 19.48 30.18
CA VAL A 1036 -3.60 20.28 31.22
C VAL A 1036 -2.98 19.33 32.24
N LYS A 1037 -1.74 19.63 32.61
CA LYS A 1037 -1.08 18.95 33.73
C LYS A 1037 -1.59 19.64 34.99
N VAL A 1038 -2.42 18.94 35.76
CA VAL A 1038 -2.99 19.49 36.98
C VAL A 1038 -2.03 19.20 38.13
N GLU A 1039 -1.46 20.26 38.71
CA GLU A 1039 -0.83 20.19 40.03
C GLU A 1039 -1.94 20.19 41.09
N PRO A 1040 -1.81 19.40 42.17
CA PRO A 1040 -2.84 19.35 43.19
C PRO A 1040 -2.98 20.71 43.89
N SER A 1041 -4.12 21.39 43.68
CA SER A 1041 -4.47 22.59 44.43
C SER A 1041 -4.86 22.22 45.87
N VAL A 1042 -4.23 22.91 46.82
CA VAL A 1042 -4.59 22.85 48.24
C VAL A 1042 -5.93 23.57 48.41
N CYS A 1043 -7.03 22.81 48.56
CA CYS A 1043 -8.35 23.39 48.82
C CYS A 1043 -8.61 23.45 50.33
N SER A 1044 -8.73 24.66 50.85
CA SER A 1044 -9.10 25.01 52.22
C SER A 1044 -10.60 25.25 52.36
N SER A 1045 -11.34 24.37 53.04
CA SER A 1045 -12.47 24.73 53.96
C SER A 1045 -13.24 23.50 54.49
N SER A 1046 -13.10 23.30 55.80
CA SER A 1046 -14.07 22.82 56.82
C SER A 1046 -15.24 21.89 56.43
N CYS A 1047 -15.15 20.60 56.76
CA CYS A 1047 -15.92 19.97 57.85
C CYS A 1047 -15.43 18.54 58.14
N GLY A 1048 -15.49 18.12 59.41
CA GLY A 1048 -14.62 17.11 60.01
C GLY A 1048 -14.79 15.65 59.57
N SER A 1049 -13.65 14.99 59.33
CA SER A 1049 -13.25 13.71 59.94
C SER A 1049 -11.83 13.35 59.45
N SER A 1050 -11.00 12.89 60.38
CA SER A 1050 -9.54 12.77 60.23
C SER A 1050 -9.10 11.63 59.31
N GLN A 1051 -8.66 11.97 58.08
CA GLN A 1051 -7.84 11.11 57.21
C GLN A 1051 -6.53 11.85 56.84
N LYS A 1052 -5.39 11.21 57.12
CA LYS A 1052 -4.06 11.74 56.80
C LYS A 1052 -3.75 11.60 55.30
N VAL A 1053 -3.41 12.73 54.68
CA VAL A 1053 -3.17 12.95 53.25
C VAL A 1053 -1.78 12.45 52.83
N ALA A 1054 -1.71 11.73 51.70
CA ALA A 1054 -0.51 11.22 51.03
C ALA A 1054 0.04 12.24 50.00
N PRO A 1055 1.33 12.19 49.60
CA PRO A 1055 1.85 13.07 48.56
C PRO A 1055 1.28 12.68 47.18
N GLN A 1056 0.60 13.61 46.52
CA GLN A 1056 -0.16 13.39 45.28
C GLN A 1056 0.75 13.56 44.04
N GLY A 1057 0.90 12.49 43.25
CA GLY A 1057 1.54 12.55 41.93
C GLY A 1057 0.67 13.29 40.90
N PHE A 1058 1.32 13.90 39.91
CA PHE A 1058 0.68 14.70 38.85
C PHE A 1058 -0.41 13.92 38.11
N ALA A 1059 -1.55 14.56 37.85
CA ALA A 1059 -2.64 14.01 37.06
C ALA A 1059 -2.78 14.77 35.73
N PHE A 1060 -3.03 14.04 34.64
CA PHE A 1060 -3.41 14.65 33.37
C PHE A 1060 -4.93 14.74 33.31
N ALA A 1061 -5.45 15.95 33.17
CA ALA A 1061 -6.85 16.19 32.83
C ALA A 1061 -6.92 16.57 31.35
N SER A 1062 -7.74 15.86 30.58
CA SER A 1062 -7.96 16.16 29.17
C SER A 1062 -9.31 16.84 29.04
N THR A 1063 -9.32 18.02 28.43
CA THR A 1063 -10.52 18.73 28.06
C THR A 1063 -10.87 18.33 26.63
N ILE A 1064 -12.03 17.73 26.46
CA ILE A 1064 -12.59 17.43 25.14
C ILE A 1064 -13.55 18.54 24.75
N THR A 1065 -13.39 19.08 23.56
CA THR A 1065 -14.32 20.05 22.97
C THR A 1065 -14.97 19.42 21.75
N LEU A 1066 -16.31 19.36 21.78
CA LEU A 1066 -17.12 18.86 20.68
C LEU A 1066 -18.01 19.98 20.17
N HIS A 1067 -17.87 20.29 18.88
CA HIS A 1067 -18.73 21.24 18.20
C HIS A 1067 -19.93 20.50 17.62
N ILE A 1068 -21.13 20.85 18.08
CA ILE A 1068 -22.37 20.30 17.51
C ILE A 1068 -22.93 21.34 16.54
N PRO A 1069 -23.09 20.99 15.25
CA PRO A 1069 -23.71 21.89 14.28
C PRO A 1069 -25.09 22.39 14.74
N ASN A 1070 -25.32 23.70 14.67
CA ASN A 1070 -26.56 24.36 15.12
C ASN A 1070 -26.92 24.08 16.60
N GLY A 1071 -25.91 23.88 17.45
CA GLY A 1071 -26.07 23.64 18.89
C GLY A 1071 -24.88 24.17 19.69
N ASP A 1072 -24.86 23.88 20.99
CA ASP A 1072 -23.81 24.38 21.89
C ASP A 1072 -22.46 23.69 21.65
N VAL A 1073 -21.37 24.45 21.83
CA VAL A 1073 -20.01 23.90 21.95
C VAL A 1073 -19.90 23.28 23.33
N ILE A 1074 -19.83 21.95 23.38
CA ILE A 1074 -19.70 21.23 24.64
C ILE A 1074 -18.20 21.07 24.92
N SER A 1075 -17.73 21.67 26.00
CA SER A 1075 -16.38 21.47 26.51
C SER A 1075 -16.44 20.81 27.88
N LEU A 1076 -15.84 19.62 27.99
CA LEU A 1076 -15.85 18.84 29.23
C LEU A 1076 -14.43 18.42 29.58
N THR A 1077 -14.10 18.51 30.86
CA THR A 1077 -12.81 18.05 31.35
C THR A 1077 -12.97 16.69 32.01
N GLY A 1078 -12.27 15.69 31.48
CA GLY A 1078 -12.20 14.35 32.04
C GLY A 1078 -11.44 14.30 33.35
N ASP A 1079 -11.67 13.24 34.13
CA ASP A 1079 -10.96 13.00 35.38
C ASP A 1079 -9.45 12.99 35.17
N GLY A 1080 -8.72 13.46 36.19
CA GLY A 1080 -7.27 13.33 36.25
C GLY A 1080 -6.83 11.86 36.20
N ARG A 1081 -6.17 11.44 35.11
CA ARG A 1081 -5.62 10.09 34.96
C ARG A 1081 -4.08 10.12 34.85
N ALA A 1082 -3.47 8.98 35.14
CA ALA A 1082 -2.01 8.83 35.16
C ALA A 1082 -1.36 8.90 33.76
N ASP A 1083 -2.13 8.66 32.68
CA ASP A 1083 -1.66 8.76 31.30
C ASP A 1083 -2.65 9.54 30.42
N LYS A 1084 -2.10 10.26 29.42
CA LYS A 1084 -2.87 11.11 28.50
C LYS A 1084 -3.99 10.35 27.78
N LYS A 1085 -3.72 9.14 27.29
CA LYS A 1085 -4.71 8.35 26.53
C LYS A 1085 -5.89 7.93 27.39
N SER A 1086 -5.64 7.50 28.64
CA SER A 1086 -6.72 7.17 29.58
C SER A 1086 -7.47 8.42 30.07
N SER A 1087 -6.79 9.56 30.18
CA SER A 1087 -7.42 10.86 30.48
C SER A 1087 -8.38 11.28 29.36
N GLN A 1088 -7.96 11.13 28.09
CA GLN A 1088 -8.83 11.38 26.94
C GLN A 1088 -9.98 10.37 26.84
N ASP A 1089 -9.78 9.09 27.17
CA ASP A 1089 -10.86 8.10 27.25
C ASP A 1089 -11.89 8.50 28.32
N SER A 1090 -11.44 9.02 29.47
CA SER A 1090 -12.31 9.54 30.53
C SER A 1090 -13.12 10.75 30.05
N ALA A 1091 -12.47 11.69 29.36
CA ALA A 1091 -13.14 12.87 28.80
C ALA A 1091 -14.16 12.49 27.72
N ALA A 1092 -13.80 11.58 26.81
CA ALA A 1092 -14.68 11.08 25.75
C ALA A 1092 -15.89 10.32 26.32
N LEU A 1093 -15.71 9.55 27.39
CA LEU A 1093 -16.81 8.86 28.06
C LEU A 1093 -17.78 9.85 28.72
N LEU A 1094 -17.28 10.89 29.40
CA LEU A 1094 -18.12 11.96 29.95
C LEU A 1094 -18.89 12.70 28.85
N MET A 1095 -18.25 12.97 27.71
CA MET A 1095 -18.92 13.56 26.54
C MET A 1095 -20.05 12.67 26.03
N LEU A 1096 -19.84 11.35 25.95
CA LEU A 1096 -20.90 10.40 25.55
C LEU A 1096 -22.08 10.39 26.52
N TYR A 1097 -21.83 10.44 27.84
CA TYR A 1097 -22.91 10.54 28.83
C TYR A 1097 -23.62 11.90 28.79
N GLU A 1098 -22.91 13.00 28.53
CA GLU A 1098 -23.52 14.31 28.35
C GLU A 1098 -24.45 14.33 27.12
N LEU A 1099 -24.02 13.72 26.01
CA LEU A 1099 -24.85 13.55 24.82
C LEU A 1099 -26.06 12.63 25.08
N GLN A 1100 -25.93 11.64 25.97
CA GLN A 1100 -27.06 10.83 26.44
C GLN A 1100 -28.01 11.63 27.33
N ARG A 1101 -27.50 12.50 28.21
CA ARG A 1101 -28.30 13.40 29.05
C ARG A 1101 -29.14 14.34 28.20
N GLN A 1102 -28.58 14.83 27.10
CA GLN A 1102 -29.28 15.64 26.10
C GLN A 1102 -30.21 14.82 25.18
N ARG A 1103 -30.43 13.53 25.47
CA ARG A 1103 -31.25 12.56 24.70
C ARG A 1103 -30.83 12.40 23.25
N ARG A 1104 -29.58 12.76 22.89
CA ARG A 1104 -29.06 12.59 21.53
C ARG A 1104 -28.58 11.16 21.31
N PHE A 1105 -27.93 10.55 22.30
CA PHE A 1105 -27.44 9.16 22.27
C PHE A 1105 -28.10 8.28 23.33
N GLN A 1106 -28.07 6.96 23.09
CA GLN A 1106 -28.30 5.94 24.10
C GLN A 1106 -27.02 5.11 24.23
N VAL A 1107 -26.23 5.34 25.29
CA VAL A 1107 -24.98 4.61 25.51
C VAL A 1107 -25.30 3.22 26.06
N GLN A 1108 -24.81 2.19 25.37
CA GLN A 1108 -24.81 0.81 25.85
C GLN A 1108 -23.37 0.39 26.11
N GLU A 1109 -23.03 0.12 27.36
CA GLU A 1109 -21.71 -0.39 27.74
C GLU A 1109 -21.62 -1.88 27.36
N VAL A 1110 -20.54 -2.25 26.66
CA VAL A 1110 -20.30 -3.60 26.13
C VAL A 1110 -18.98 -4.17 26.62
#